data_AF-A0A833RHZ9-F1
#
_entry.id   AF-A0A833RHZ9-F1
#
_cell.length_a   1.000
_cell.length_b   1.000
_cell.length_c   1.000
_cell.angle_alpha   90.00
_cell.angle_beta   90.00
_cell.angle_gamma   90.00
#
_symmetry.space_group_name_H-M   'P 1'
#
loop_
_entity.id
_entity.type
_entity.pdbx_description
1 polymer ?
#
loop_
_entity_poly.entity_id
_entity_poly.type
_entity_poly.pdbx_seq_one_letter_code
_entity_poly.pdbx_strand_id
1 'polypeptide(L)'
;MKPLGIILLLITISTCAFFSTNEALNEAQCLQRIIWSPRQTFEADQIFDSAAVIDKDTEQVATLLSAKAQRALRRADKIKSLPGQPIGVDFAQYAGYITVNKAEGRELFYYLAESPKNSSSKPLIVWFNGGPGCSSLGYGAMEEVGPFRVNADGKTLSRFKYAWNNVANTLFLESPAGVGFTKAKVGHANGDIQTAKENYIFLVNWLERFPQYKKRELFLAGESYAGHYIPQLADLILSKNALKNITIINLKGAAIGNAYVNRLQNRRDQDEFLWNRDFITEEAYEAVKKDCEIFYRTDNFTLACLSSRLKAFTGDLDNYNIYAPICLKAPDGSPTKSDETQGIDPCIDDFVLNYMNLPEVKKAFHADPNIKWGPCNDNLVYTLRSNNSVPTIKKIVTKGLRVMLYSGDIDSVVPITNTKKAVKAMQLTVKKPWRPWNCNDQVLGGFVEEYEGLSLVTVRGAGHMVPSNQPLRAFTVITYFLEGKPLPEEKTNNKMKTLHIILLLITISTCAFFCTNEALNEADCLQKVIWSPRESVESDDLFDPSIEIDKETEQVANPLSAKAQEALRSADKIKSLPGQPRGVDFEQYAGYITVNNAEGRELFYYLVETPKNSSSKPLILWLNGGPGCSSLGYGAMVEVGPFRVNADGKTLSIFKYAWNNVANILFVESPAGVGFSKAKVGQINGDARTAKENYMFLVNWLERFPQYKNHKLFLAGESYAGHYIPQFADYILSMNELKSKTIINLKGAAIGNPYVNKLQNRQDQDEYLWRRDFVTDEAHEAVKKDCEIFYQTENFTLECFYARKKAFIGYLDYYNIYAPLCLNYNASSHSKTDETEQGIDPCIDYFTEHYINLPEVKKAFHADPNIEWVQCNEDLEYTSKDNTSIPTIKKIVTKGLRVMLYSGDIDSVVPLTNTIKSVKALQLPVKKPWRPWNCDDQLGGFVEEYEGLTLVTVGGFTVQHKGLVLVVKGAGHMRESIGFDLLFPPREAAN
;
A
#
# COMPACT_ATOMS: atom_id res chain seq x y z
N MET A 1 34.39 48.73 32.22
CA MET A 1 34.40 49.69 31.09
C MET A 1 33.58 49.12 29.92
N LYS A 2 32.73 49.93 29.29
CA LYS A 2 32.58 49.89 27.81
C LYS A 2 33.85 50.58 27.24
N PRO A 3 34.35 50.31 26.02
CA PRO A 3 33.66 49.67 24.89
C PRO A 3 34.45 48.54 24.17
N LEU A 4 33.75 47.57 23.58
CA LEU A 4 34.29 46.80 22.44
C LEU A 4 33.15 46.23 21.55
N GLY A 5 32.13 45.62 22.17
CA GLY A 5 31.01 44.96 21.45
C GLY A 5 30.12 45.88 20.59
N ILE A 6 30.23 47.20 20.70
CA ILE A 6 29.48 48.14 19.84
C ILE A 6 30.14 48.27 18.46
N ILE A 7 31.48 48.16 18.38
CA ILE A 7 32.22 48.27 17.11
C ILE A 7 31.93 47.05 16.22
N LEU A 8 31.91 45.85 16.81
CA LEU A 8 31.62 44.62 16.06
C LEU A 8 30.19 44.62 15.49
N LEU A 9 29.21 45.10 16.26
CA LEU A 9 27.81 45.19 15.82
C LEU A 9 27.62 46.19 14.66
N LEU A 10 28.34 47.33 14.68
CA LEU A 10 28.29 48.32 13.61
C LEU A 10 28.96 47.83 12.32
N ILE A 11 30.04 47.03 12.42
CA ILE A 11 30.68 46.43 11.23
C ILE A 11 29.74 45.41 10.57
N THR A 12 29.05 44.56 11.35
CA THR A 12 28.06 43.61 10.80
C THR A 12 26.82 44.28 10.21
N ILE A 13 26.39 45.43 10.75
CA ILE A 13 25.25 46.18 10.19
C ILE A 13 25.67 46.91 8.90
N SER A 14 26.93 47.34 8.78
CA SER A 14 27.45 48.00 7.57
C SER A 14 27.58 47.06 6.36
N THR A 15 27.80 45.76 6.56
CA THR A 15 27.90 44.78 5.45
C THR A 15 26.56 44.26 4.96
N CYS A 16 25.50 44.30 5.78
CA CYS A 16 24.13 43.98 5.33
C CYS A 16 23.44 45.11 4.53
N ALA A 17 24.11 46.25 4.33
CA ALA A 17 23.56 47.42 3.65
C ALA A 17 23.95 47.55 2.16
N PHE A 18 24.62 46.54 1.57
CA PHE A 18 25.11 46.60 0.18
C PHE A 18 24.56 45.51 -0.77
N PHE A 19 23.61 44.69 -0.32
CA PHE A 19 22.87 43.74 -1.17
C PHE A 19 21.35 43.93 -0.99
N SER A 20 20.85 45.13 -1.32
CA SER A 20 19.42 45.46 -1.23
C SER A 20 18.92 46.34 -2.39
N THR A 21 19.42 46.12 -3.60
CA THR A 21 18.86 46.66 -4.85
C THR A 21 19.06 45.68 -6.02
N ASN A 22 18.01 44.95 -6.40
CA ASN A 22 17.63 44.61 -7.79
C ASN A 22 16.45 43.60 -7.85
N GLU A 23 15.36 43.88 -7.13
CA GLU A 23 14.04 43.29 -7.42
C GLU A 23 13.19 44.32 -8.17
N ALA A 24 13.47 44.51 -9.47
CA ALA A 24 12.63 45.27 -10.38
C ALA A 24 12.94 44.90 -11.85
N LEU A 25 11.88 44.71 -12.65
CA LEU A 25 11.90 44.45 -14.10
C LEU A 25 12.78 43.28 -14.58
N ASN A 26 12.13 42.15 -14.84
CA ASN A 26 11.72 41.88 -16.22
C ASN A 26 10.48 40.99 -16.27
N GLU A 27 9.32 41.62 -16.46
CA GLU A 27 8.17 40.95 -17.07
C GLU A 27 8.46 40.67 -18.56
N ALA A 28 7.62 39.85 -19.19
CA ALA A 28 7.58 39.56 -20.63
C ALA A 28 8.66 38.62 -21.21
N GLN A 29 8.60 37.32 -20.86
CA GLN A 29 8.60 36.24 -21.87
C GLN A 29 8.15 34.86 -21.32
N CYS A 30 6.84 34.66 -21.18
CA CYS A 30 6.26 33.30 -21.13
C CYS A 30 4.82 33.24 -21.72
N LEU A 31 4.59 33.97 -22.81
CA LEU A 31 3.27 34.11 -23.43
C LEU A 31 3.09 33.17 -24.65
N GLN A 32 3.50 31.90 -24.52
CA GLN A 32 3.30 30.91 -25.59
C GLN A 32 3.28 29.44 -25.10
N ARG A 33 2.29 29.07 -24.28
CA ARG A 33 1.84 27.67 -24.11
C ARG A 33 0.36 27.53 -23.71
N ILE A 34 -0.50 28.35 -24.33
CA ILE A 34 -1.94 28.06 -24.38
C ILE A 34 -2.20 27.23 -25.64
N ILE A 35 -2.41 25.93 -25.49
CA ILE A 35 -3.04 25.01 -26.46
C ILE A 35 -3.27 23.68 -25.71
N TRP A 36 -4.51 23.17 -25.73
CA TRP A 36 -4.99 21.98 -24.98
C TRP A 36 -4.85 21.99 -23.44
N SER A 37 -5.39 23.03 -22.79
CA SER A 37 -6.30 22.74 -21.67
C SER A 37 -7.73 23.00 -22.14
N PRO A 38 -8.69 22.08 -21.88
CA PRO A 38 -10.09 22.44 -21.91
C PRO A 38 -10.30 23.44 -20.77
N ARG A 39 -10.53 24.72 -21.08
CA ARG A 39 -11.16 25.61 -20.11
C ARG A 39 -12.54 25.03 -19.82
N GLN A 40 -12.67 24.29 -18.72
CA GLN A 40 -13.96 24.14 -18.06
C GLN A 40 -14.36 25.53 -17.57
N THR A 41 -15.04 26.28 -18.45
CA THR A 41 -16.02 27.25 -18.00
C THR A 41 -16.96 26.50 -17.09
N PHE A 42 -16.98 26.85 -15.81
CA PHE A 42 -18.02 26.40 -14.91
C PHE A 42 -19.36 26.90 -15.49
N GLU A 43 -20.09 26.01 -16.15
CA GLU A 43 -21.51 26.23 -16.37
C GLU A 43 -22.18 26.41 -14.99
N ALA A 44 -23.28 27.15 -14.96
CA ALA A 44 -23.96 27.51 -13.71
C ALA A 44 -24.77 26.33 -13.15
N ASP A 45 -24.05 25.27 -12.76
CA ASP A 45 -24.47 24.19 -11.87
C ASP A 45 -25.25 24.84 -10.70
N GLN A 46 -26.47 24.35 -10.41
CA GLN A 46 -27.39 25.08 -9.53
C GLN A 46 -26.96 24.95 -8.05
N ILE A 47 -26.02 25.82 -7.66
CA ILE A 47 -25.39 25.89 -6.33
C ILE A 47 -26.45 25.75 -5.23
N PHE A 48 -26.14 24.93 -4.22
CA PHE A 48 -26.97 24.84 -3.03
C PHE A 48 -27.01 26.20 -2.30
N ASP A 49 -28.15 26.88 -2.39
CA ASP A 49 -28.39 28.10 -1.65
C ASP A 49 -29.29 27.86 -0.44
N SER A 50 -28.70 27.93 0.75
CA SER A 50 -29.44 27.94 2.02
C SER A 50 -30.56 28.99 2.10
N ALA A 51 -30.47 30.14 1.41
CA ALA A 51 -31.51 31.16 1.50
C ALA A 51 -32.81 30.73 0.80
N ALA A 52 -32.72 30.14 -0.40
CA ALA A 52 -33.84 29.48 -1.07
C ALA A 52 -34.40 28.25 -0.31
N VAL A 53 -33.64 27.69 0.66
CA VAL A 53 -34.08 26.58 1.53
C VAL A 53 -34.80 27.08 2.80
N ILE A 54 -34.59 28.34 3.19
CA ILE A 54 -35.21 28.99 4.37
C ILE A 54 -36.62 29.51 4.00
N ASP A 55 -37.55 28.57 3.84
CA ASP A 55 -38.98 28.82 3.66
C ASP A 55 -39.80 28.39 4.90
N LYS A 56 -41.07 28.80 4.97
CA LYS A 56 -42.02 28.60 6.07
C LYS A 56 -42.15 27.16 6.55
N ASP A 57 -41.94 26.16 5.70
CA ASP A 57 -41.96 24.75 6.13
C ASP A 57 -40.87 24.44 7.16
N THR A 58 -39.78 25.21 7.20
CA THR A 58 -38.76 25.10 8.25
C THR A 58 -39.16 25.77 9.58
N GLU A 59 -40.35 26.37 9.65
CA GLU A 59 -41.03 26.77 10.89
C GLU A 59 -41.94 25.65 11.45
N GLN A 60 -42.13 24.52 10.74
CA GLN A 60 -42.82 23.32 11.25
C GLN A 60 -41.99 22.54 12.30
N VAL A 61 -41.42 23.25 13.27
CA VAL A 61 -40.90 22.65 14.51
C VAL A 61 -42.08 21.98 15.22
N ALA A 62 -41.89 20.74 15.69
CA ALA A 62 -42.97 19.98 16.32
C ALA A 62 -43.51 20.74 17.54
N THR A 63 -44.85 20.83 17.67
CA THR A 63 -45.54 21.63 18.69
C THR A 63 -44.92 21.41 20.07
N LEU A 64 -44.34 22.46 20.66
CA LEU A 64 -43.40 22.41 21.79
C LEU A 64 -43.94 21.58 22.97
N LEU A 65 -43.57 20.30 23.00
CA LEU A 65 -43.95 19.36 24.04
C LEU A 65 -43.34 19.79 25.37
N SER A 66 -44.13 19.72 26.45
CA SER A 66 -43.63 20.02 27.80
C SER A 66 -42.36 19.23 28.13
N ALA A 67 -41.46 19.81 28.92
CA ALA A 67 -40.22 19.13 29.34
C ALA A 67 -40.48 17.77 30.05
N LYS A 68 -41.66 17.60 30.67
CA LYS A 68 -42.12 16.31 31.23
C LYS A 68 -42.38 15.27 30.13
N ALA A 69 -43.02 15.67 29.03
CA ALA A 69 -43.29 14.80 27.88
C ALA A 69 -42.01 14.46 27.10
N GLN A 70 -41.13 15.44 26.82
CA GLN A 70 -39.83 15.17 26.19
C GLN A 70 -38.97 14.20 27.03
N ARG A 71 -38.95 14.38 28.37
CA ARG A 71 -38.27 13.46 29.30
C ARG A 71 -38.91 12.06 29.36
N ALA A 72 -40.18 11.92 28.99
CA ALA A 72 -40.83 10.62 28.85
C ALA A 72 -40.46 9.93 27.53
N LEU A 73 -40.49 10.65 26.40
CA LEU A 73 -40.02 10.14 25.11
C LEU A 73 -38.57 9.68 25.19
N ARG A 74 -37.65 10.52 25.69
CA ARG A 74 -36.23 10.17 25.91
C ARG A 74 -36.01 8.99 26.87
N ARG A 75 -37.02 8.56 27.63
CA ARG A 75 -36.99 7.36 28.47
C ARG A 75 -37.53 6.12 27.76
N ALA A 76 -38.48 6.29 26.84
CA ALA A 76 -38.95 5.22 25.96
C ALA A 76 -37.85 4.81 24.98
N ASP A 77 -37.20 5.79 24.33
CA ASP A 77 -36.08 5.60 23.41
C ASP A 77 -34.87 4.85 24.02
N LYS A 78 -34.77 4.70 25.35
CA LYS A 78 -33.57 4.11 25.98
C LYS A 78 -33.49 2.61 25.72
N ILE A 79 -32.38 2.18 25.12
CA ILE A 79 -32.01 0.78 24.97
C ILE A 79 -31.50 0.25 26.32
N LYS A 80 -31.99 -0.90 26.78
CA LYS A 80 -31.48 -1.59 27.98
C LYS A 80 -30.26 -2.46 27.66
N SER A 81 -30.39 -3.23 26.59
CA SER A 81 -29.42 -4.16 26.03
C SER A 81 -29.82 -4.37 24.57
N LEU A 82 -28.85 -4.44 23.66
CA LEU A 82 -29.07 -5.10 22.38
C LEU A 82 -29.00 -6.63 22.58
N PRO A 83 -29.67 -7.43 21.74
CA PRO A 83 -29.47 -8.88 21.69
C PRO A 83 -28.03 -9.21 21.33
N GLY A 84 -27.48 -10.25 21.95
CA GLY A 84 -26.11 -10.69 21.69
C GLY A 84 -25.01 -9.72 22.11
N GLN A 85 -25.32 -8.60 22.78
CA GLN A 85 -24.29 -7.66 23.24
C GLN A 85 -23.38 -8.28 24.32
N PRO A 86 -22.09 -7.90 24.37
CA PRO A 86 -21.17 -8.41 25.38
C PRO A 86 -21.52 -7.91 26.80
N ILE A 87 -21.09 -8.67 27.80
CA ILE A 87 -21.18 -8.27 29.21
C ILE A 87 -20.24 -7.07 29.45
N GLY A 88 -20.65 -6.11 30.29
CA GLY A 88 -19.82 -4.96 30.65
C GLY A 88 -19.95 -3.74 29.74
N VAL A 89 -21.06 -3.59 29.01
CA VAL A 89 -21.43 -2.34 28.34
C VAL A 89 -21.60 -1.23 29.40
N ASP A 90 -20.76 -0.20 29.29
CA ASP A 90 -20.50 0.85 30.29
C ASP A 90 -21.02 2.24 29.88
N PHE A 91 -21.73 2.33 28.75
CA PHE A 91 -22.33 3.56 28.23
C PHE A 91 -23.86 3.48 28.11
N ALA A 92 -24.52 4.64 28.02
CA ALA A 92 -25.95 4.72 27.73
C ALA A 92 -26.20 4.70 26.22
N GLN A 93 -27.22 3.95 25.80
CA GLN A 93 -27.65 3.85 24.41
C GLN A 93 -29.16 4.13 24.26
N TYR A 94 -29.53 4.78 23.15
CA TYR A 94 -30.90 5.16 22.84
C TYR A 94 -31.16 5.01 21.34
N ALA A 95 -32.39 4.69 20.94
CA ALA A 95 -32.80 4.68 19.55
C ALA A 95 -34.30 4.98 19.42
N GLY A 96 -34.74 5.29 18.19
CA GLY A 96 -36.15 5.49 17.88
C GLY A 96 -36.38 6.58 16.84
N TYR A 97 -37.61 7.10 16.81
CA TYR A 97 -38.09 7.97 15.74
C TYR A 97 -38.22 9.45 16.13
N ILE A 98 -37.87 10.32 15.18
CA ILE A 98 -38.18 11.75 15.18
C ILE A 98 -38.96 12.05 13.90
N THR A 99 -40.21 12.48 14.04
CA THR A 99 -41.03 12.95 12.92
C THR A 99 -40.42 14.23 12.34
N VAL A 100 -40.20 14.26 11.01
CA VAL A 100 -39.65 15.42 10.29
C VAL A 100 -40.67 16.07 9.35
N ASN A 101 -41.62 15.30 8.82
CA ASN A 101 -42.78 15.82 8.09
C ASN A 101 -44.01 14.95 8.39
N LYS A 102 -44.93 15.48 9.20
CA LYS A 102 -46.13 14.73 9.63
C LYS A 102 -47.14 14.53 8.49
N ALA A 103 -47.23 15.45 7.52
CA ALA A 103 -48.16 15.35 6.40
C ALA A 103 -47.75 14.23 5.43
N GLU A 104 -46.46 14.07 5.16
CA GLU A 104 -45.89 12.99 4.35
C GLU A 104 -45.63 11.71 5.14
N GLY A 105 -45.82 11.72 6.47
CA GLY A 105 -45.56 10.56 7.33
C GLY A 105 -44.07 10.21 7.46
N ARG A 106 -43.18 11.19 7.28
CA ARG A 106 -41.73 11.01 7.36
C ARG A 106 -41.23 11.03 8.79
N GLU A 107 -40.58 9.95 9.19
CA GLU A 107 -39.92 9.82 10.49
C GLU A 107 -38.51 9.28 10.29
N LEU A 108 -37.50 10.06 10.67
CA LEU A 108 -36.12 9.58 10.62
C LEU A 108 -35.81 8.76 11.88
N PHE A 109 -35.06 7.68 11.69
CA PHE A 109 -34.61 6.78 12.74
C PHE A 109 -33.19 7.13 13.15
N TYR A 110 -32.88 6.98 14.45
CA TYR A 110 -31.56 7.27 14.98
C TYR A 110 -31.11 6.23 16.01
N TYR A 111 -29.78 6.15 16.22
CA TYR A 111 -29.15 5.47 17.34
C TYR A 111 -28.10 6.39 17.97
N LEU A 112 -28.19 6.64 19.28
CA LEU A 112 -27.21 7.36 20.07
C LEU A 112 -26.43 6.37 20.93
N ALA A 113 -25.12 6.32 20.77
CA ALA A 113 -24.18 5.75 21.73
C ALA A 113 -23.49 6.89 22.51
N GLU A 114 -23.81 7.04 23.80
CA GLU A 114 -23.08 7.97 24.66
C GLU A 114 -21.64 7.49 24.90
N SER A 115 -20.77 8.38 25.38
CA SER A 115 -19.40 8.01 25.74
C SER A 115 -19.36 7.20 27.05
N PRO A 116 -18.58 6.11 27.15
CA PRO A 116 -18.41 5.35 28.40
C PRO A 116 -17.63 6.12 29.47
N LYS A 117 -16.95 7.21 29.09
CA LYS A 117 -16.18 8.07 30.02
C LYS A 117 -16.57 9.52 29.82
N ASN A 118 -17.21 10.11 30.83
CA ASN A 118 -17.60 11.52 30.86
C ASN A 118 -18.51 11.96 29.67
N SER A 119 -19.55 11.18 29.33
CA SER A 119 -20.56 11.58 28.30
C SER A 119 -21.11 12.99 28.54
N SER A 120 -21.23 13.39 29.80
CA SER A 120 -21.65 14.71 30.26
C SER A 120 -20.72 15.86 29.86
N SER A 121 -19.45 15.63 29.50
CA SER A 121 -18.50 16.65 28.98
C SER A 121 -18.02 16.41 27.54
N LYS A 122 -17.95 15.16 27.05
CA LYS A 122 -17.55 14.83 25.66
C LYS A 122 -18.45 15.48 24.59
N PRO A 123 -17.96 15.82 23.38
CA PRO A 123 -18.72 16.45 22.30
C PRO A 123 -19.82 15.53 21.73
N LEU A 124 -20.59 16.01 20.74
CA LEU A 124 -21.56 15.22 19.97
C LEU A 124 -21.12 15.13 18.52
N ILE A 125 -20.96 13.92 17.99
CA ILE A 125 -20.83 13.64 16.55
C ILE A 125 -22.19 13.21 16.03
N VAL A 126 -22.61 13.73 14.88
CA VAL A 126 -23.72 13.18 14.08
C VAL A 126 -23.10 12.48 12.87
N TRP A 127 -23.37 11.18 12.70
CA TRP A 127 -22.78 10.33 11.66
C TRP A 127 -23.76 10.06 10.51
N PHE A 128 -23.25 10.14 9.28
CA PHE A 128 -23.97 9.91 8.02
C PHE A 128 -23.16 9.00 7.07
N ASN A 129 -23.69 7.83 6.70
CA ASN A 129 -23.18 7.12 5.51
C ASN A 129 -23.78 7.70 4.22
N GLY A 130 -23.28 7.26 3.06
CA GLY A 130 -23.61 7.84 1.76
C GLY A 130 -24.70 7.10 0.96
N GLY A 131 -24.30 6.54 -0.19
CA GLY A 131 -25.19 5.97 -1.21
C GLY A 131 -25.32 6.88 -2.45
N PRO A 132 -26.33 7.77 -2.56
CA PRO A 132 -27.29 8.15 -1.54
C PRO A 132 -28.31 7.05 -1.24
N GLY A 133 -28.56 6.82 0.05
CA GLY A 133 -29.58 5.86 0.51
C GLY A 133 -29.07 4.71 1.37
N CYS A 134 -27.83 4.79 1.86
CA CYS A 134 -27.22 3.77 2.72
C CYS A 134 -27.34 4.11 4.21
N SER A 135 -27.43 3.07 5.04
CA SER A 135 -27.76 3.19 6.45
C SER A 135 -26.55 3.59 7.30
N SER A 136 -26.68 4.73 7.98
CA SER A 136 -25.80 5.16 9.07
C SER A 136 -25.78 4.20 10.28
N LEU A 137 -26.72 3.25 10.35
CA LEU A 137 -26.84 2.26 11.41
C LEU A 137 -26.20 0.91 11.03
N GLY A 138 -26.15 0.55 9.75
CA GLY A 138 -25.40 -0.61 9.24
C GLY A 138 -23.91 -0.32 9.29
N TYR A 139 -23.36 0.11 8.16
CA TYR A 139 -21.97 0.56 8.00
C TYR A 139 -21.45 1.36 9.21
N GLY A 140 -21.99 2.56 9.43
CA GLY A 140 -21.54 3.47 10.48
C GLY A 140 -21.51 2.89 11.91
N ALA A 141 -22.57 2.19 12.33
CA ALA A 141 -22.74 1.80 13.73
C ALA A 141 -22.41 0.33 14.06
N MET A 142 -22.43 -0.57 13.06
CA MET A 142 -22.14 -2.00 13.23
C MET A 142 -20.86 -2.45 12.53
N GLU A 143 -20.25 -1.65 11.66
CA GLU A 143 -19.13 -2.07 10.79
C GLU A 143 -17.94 -1.10 10.85
N GLU A 144 -18.17 0.19 11.11
CA GLU A 144 -17.19 1.28 11.13
C GLU A 144 -16.94 1.88 12.54
N VAL A 145 -17.57 3.02 12.87
CA VAL A 145 -17.19 3.91 13.98
C VAL A 145 -17.96 3.61 15.28
N GLY A 146 -18.97 2.75 15.22
CA GLY A 146 -19.83 2.38 16.34
C GLY A 146 -19.16 1.54 17.44
N PRO A 147 -19.85 1.38 18.59
CA PRO A 147 -19.30 0.68 19.77
C PRO A 147 -19.19 -0.84 19.63
N PHE A 148 -19.79 -1.42 18.58
CA PHE A 148 -19.89 -2.86 18.37
C PHE A 148 -19.45 -3.28 16.96
N ARG A 149 -19.28 -4.58 16.79
CA ARG A 149 -19.33 -5.29 15.50
C ARG A 149 -20.35 -6.41 15.57
N VAL A 150 -21.05 -6.67 14.48
CA VAL A 150 -21.82 -7.91 14.31
C VAL A 150 -20.86 -9.04 13.97
N ASN A 151 -20.98 -10.17 14.66
CA ASN A 151 -20.13 -11.34 14.45
C ASN A 151 -20.68 -12.20 13.29
N ALA A 152 -19.86 -13.10 12.74
CA ALA A 152 -20.20 -13.98 11.59
C ALA A 152 -21.35 -14.98 11.82
N ASP A 153 -21.98 -14.98 13.01
CA ASP A 153 -23.21 -15.73 13.28
C ASP A 153 -24.50 -14.94 12.94
N GLY A 154 -24.37 -13.65 12.60
CA GLY A 154 -25.47 -12.71 12.35
C GLY A 154 -26.37 -12.46 13.56
N LYS A 155 -25.90 -12.73 14.78
CA LYS A 155 -26.72 -12.81 16.01
C LYS A 155 -26.05 -12.22 17.26
N THR A 156 -24.73 -12.29 17.36
CA THR A 156 -23.96 -11.76 18.50
C THR A 156 -23.12 -10.56 18.12
N LEU A 157 -22.78 -9.76 19.13
CA LEU A 157 -21.94 -8.57 18.98
C LEU A 157 -20.62 -8.72 19.74
N SER A 158 -19.55 -8.18 19.19
CA SER A 158 -18.27 -7.92 19.89
C SER A 158 -18.08 -6.43 20.14
N ARG A 159 -17.30 -6.05 21.18
CA ARG A 159 -17.04 -4.64 21.53
C ARG A 159 -15.86 -4.11 20.71
N PHE A 160 -16.07 -3.02 19.98
CA PHE A 160 -15.03 -2.44 19.12
C PHE A 160 -14.08 -1.51 19.91
N LYS A 161 -12.77 -1.82 19.89
CA LYS A 161 -11.74 -1.08 20.66
C LYS A 161 -11.54 0.36 20.18
N TYR A 162 -11.77 0.65 18.89
CA TYR A 162 -11.53 1.96 18.28
C TYR A 162 -12.82 2.77 18.02
N ALA A 163 -13.91 2.42 18.71
CA ALA A 163 -15.19 3.10 18.58
C ALA A 163 -15.09 4.60 18.89
N TRP A 164 -15.72 5.44 18.06
CA TRP A 164 -15.63 6.90 18.19
C TRP A 164 -16.37 7.43 19.42
N ASN A 165 -17.30 6.66 20.01
CA ASN A 165 -17.89 7.02 21.29
C ASN A 165 -16.88 6.97 22.46
N ASN A 166 -15.67 6.41 22.29
CA ASN A 166 -14.59 6.57 23.27
C ASN A 166 -14.09 8.03 23.36
N VAL A 167 -14.30 8.85 22.31
CA VAL A 167 -13.87 10.26 22.28
C VAL A 167 -15.01 11.27 22.19
N ALA A 168 -16.19 10.88 21.70
CA ALA A 168 -17.40 11.70 21.61
C ALA A 168 -18.64 10.97 22.17
N ASN A 169 -19.81 11.59 22.08
CA ASN A 169 -21.09 10.87 22.00
C ASN A 169 -21.44 10.78 20.50
N THR A 170 -21.84 9.61 20.00
CA THR A 170 -22.05 9.41 18.55
C THR A 170 -23.52 9.13 18.25
N LEU A 171 -24.11 9.98 17.41
CA LEU A 171 -25.50 9.92 16.95
C LEU A 171 -25.54 9.52 15.48
N PHE A 172 -25.88 8.26 15.24
CA PHE A 172 -26.10 7.70 13.91
C PHE A 172 -27.50 8.07 13.43
N LEU A 173 -27.60 8.71 12.27
CA LEU A 173 -28.87 9.18 11.69
C LEU A 173 -29.10 8.51 10.34
N GLU A 174 -30.07 7.61 10.26
CA GLU A 174 -30.51 7.06 8.97
C GLU A 174 -31.27 8.15 8.19
N SER A 175 -30.82 8.41 6.97
CA SER A 175 -31.25 9.56 6.17
C SER A 175 -30.93 9.29 4.68
N PRO A 176 -31.77 9.69 3.72
CA PRO A 176 -33.08 10.35 3.88
C PRO A 176 -34.20 9.40 4.33
N ALA A 177 -35.44 9.90 4.38
CA ALA A 177 -36.62 9.10 4.69
C ALA A 177 -36.85 8.00 3.62
N GLY A 178 -36.90 6.74 4.07
CA GLY A 178 -36.90 5.54 3.24
C GLY A 178 -35.62 4.69 3.34
N VAL A 179 -34.59 5.15 4.05
CA VAL A 179 -33.37 4.38 4.36
C VAL A 179 -33.53 3.56 5.64
N GLY A 180 -33.09 2.30 5.64
CA GLY A 180 -32.99 1.48 6.85
C GLY A 180 -34.32 1.30 7.59
N PHE A 181 -34.40 1.76 8.84
CA PHE A 181 -35.63 1.77 9.64
C PHE A 181 -36.47 3.05 9.52
N THR A 182 -36.01 4.07 8.79
CA THR A 182 -36.77 5.33 8.61
C THR A 182 -38.08 5.11 7.86
N LYS A 183 -39.07 5.97 8.10
CA LYS A 183 -40.39 5.88 7.49
C LYS A 183 -40.59 6.97 6.45
N ALA A 184 -41.22 6.60 5.33
CA ALA A 184 -41.80 7.50 4.34
C ALA A 184 -43.05 6.85 3.74
N LYS A 185 -43.96 7.66 3.17
CA LYS A 185 -45.00 7.13 2.28
C LYS A 185 -44.37 6.71 0.94
N VAL A 186 -44.96 5.66 0.33
CA VAL A 186 -44.54 5.16 -0.99
C VAL A 186 -44.60 6.27 -2.04
N GLY A 187 -43.65 6.26 -2.99
CA GLY A 187 -43.65 7.16 -4.16
C GLY A 187 -43.28 8.62 -3.89
N HIS A 188 -42.76 8.96 -2.69
CA HIS A 188 -42.33 10.31 -2.37
C HIS A 188 -40.88 10.54 -2.82
N ALA A 189 -40.62 11.67 -3.47
CA ALA A 189 -39.27 12.03 -3.92
C ALA A 189 -38.35 12.39 -2.75
N ASN A 190 -37.10 11.95 -2.82
CA ASN A 190 -36.00 12.43 -2.01
C ASN A 190 -35.04 13.27 -2.86
N GLY A 191 -34.08 13.93 -2.23
CA GLY A 191 -33.10 14.77 -2.91
C GLY A 191 -32.36 15.69 -1.94
N ASP A 192 -31.27 16.30 -2.42
CA ASP A 192 -30.32 17.09 -1.60
C ASP A 192 -31.00 18.12 -0.68
N ILE A 193 -31.83 18.99 -1.26
CA ILE A 193 -32.55 20.03 -0.52
C ILE A 193 -33.46 19.45 0.55
N GLN A 194 -34.21 18.38 0.23
CA GLN A 194 -35.16 17.80 1.16
C GLN A 194 -34.44 17.07 2.30
N THR A 195 -33.35 16.36 1.98
CA THR A 195 -32.48 15.68 2.95
C THR A 195 -31.85 16.69 3.92
N ALA A 196 -31.33 17.81 3.42
CA ALA A 196 -30.79 18.88 4.26
C ALA A 196 -31.86 19.53 5.16
N LYS A 197 -33.08 19.79 4.64
CA LYS A 197 -34.22 20.28 5.43
C LYS A 197 -34.61 19.31 6.54
N GLU A 198 -34.77 18.03 6.21
CA GLU A 198 -35.23 16.99 7.15
C GLU A 198 -34.20 16.70 8.23
N ASN A 199 -32.90 16.67 7.88
CA ASN A 199 -31.83 16.51 8.87
C ASN A 199 -31.69 17.72 9.79
N TYR A 200 -31.96 18.95 9.31
CA TYR A 200 -32.04 20.13 10.17
C TYR A 200 -33.24 20.05 11.14
N ILE A 201 -34.44 19.71 10.64
CA ILE A 201 -35.66 19.55 11.44
C ILE A 201 -35.47 18.42 12.48
N PHE A 202 -34.85 17.31 12.08
CA PHE A 202 -34.46 16.23 12.97
C PHE A 202 -33.59 16.75 14.11
N LEU A 203 -32.50 17.46 13.82
CA LEU A 203 -31.57 17.93 14.86
C LEU A 203 -32.24 18.90 15.84
N VAL A 204 -33.10 19.81 15.36
CA VAL A 204 -33.87 20.71 16.24
C VAL A 204 -34.83 19.91 17.13
N ASN A 205 -35.66 19.03 16.57
CA ASN A 205 -36.62 18.23 17.32
C ASN A 205 -35.93 17.23 18.30
N TRP A 206 -34.79 16.66 17.90
CA TRP A 206 -33.97 15.78 18.73
C TRP A 206 -33.31 16.53 19.89
N LEU A 207 -32.83 17.76 19.68
CA LEU A 207 -32.30 18.62 20.74
C LEU A 207 -33.37 19.06 21.75
N GLU A 208 -34.65 19.11 21.39
CA GLU A 208 -35.75 19.25 22.35
C GLU A 208 -35.98 17.97 23.17
N ARG A 209 -35.78 16.78 22.58
CA ARG A 209 -35.86 15.49 23.29
C ARG A 209 -34.63 15.26 24.20
N PHE A 210 -33.44 15.66 23.76
CA PHE A 210 -32.15 15.52 24.45
C PHE A 210 -31.51 16.89 24.81
N PRO A 211 -32.14 17.71 25.67
CA PRO A 211 -31.70 19.10 25.92
C PRO A 211 -30.30 19.22 26.55
N GLN A 212 -29.71 18.14 27.07
CA GLN A 212 -28.32 18.13 27.57
C GLN A 212 -27.26 18.34 26.47
N TYR A 213 -27.66 18.25 25.19
CA TYR A 213 -26.78 18.51 24.04
C TYR A 213 -26.95 19.90 23.40
N LYS A 214 -27.94 20.73 23.79
CA LYS A 214 -28.17 22.05 23.15
C LYS A 214 -26.99 23.01 23.19
N LYS A 215 -26.14 22.93 24.23
CA LYS A 215 -24.92 23.74 24.35
C LYS A 215 -23.65 22.98 23.94
N ARG A 216 -23.78 21.75 23.45
CA ARG A 216 -22.65 20.87 23.14
C ARG A 216 -21.93 21.34 21.89
N GLU A 217 -20.63 21.13 21.84
CA GLU A 217 -19.89 21.17 20.57
C GLU A 217 -20.37 20.02 19.69
N LEU A 218 -21.02 20.38 18.58
CA LEU A 218 -21.54 19.44 17.60
C LEU A 218 -20.59 19.37 16.41
N PHE A 219 -20.26 18.17 15.97
CA PHE A 219 -19.53 17.89 14.75
C PHE A 219 -20.41 17.06 13.83
N LEU A 220 -20.41 17.39 12.53
CA LEU A 220 -20.97 16.51 11.51
C LEU A 220 -19.85 15.60 11.02
N ALA A 221 -20.09 14.30 10.93
CA ALA A 221 -19.14 13.35 10.36
C ALA A 221 -19.85 12.33 9.49
N GLY A 222 -19.11 11.64 8.64
CA GLY A 222 -19.67 10.69 7.69
C GLY A 222 -18.75 10.45 6.53
N GLU A 223 -19.24 9.75 5.51
CA GLU A 223 -18.43 9.30 4.38
C GLU A 223 -19.18 9.30 3.05
N SER A 224 -18.46 9.10 1.95
CA SER A 224 -19.05 8.83 0.63
C SER A 224 -19.94 10.00 0.15
N TYR A 225 -21.18 9.73 -0.26
CA TYR A 225 -22.18 10.75 -0.61
C TYR A 225 -22.54 11.71 0.55
N ALA A 226 -22.09 11.47 1.78
CA ALA A 226 -22.13 12.51 2.83
C ALA A 226 -21.29 13.75 2.47
N GLY A 227 -20.39 13.66 1.48
CA GLY A 227 -19.78 14.81 0.80
C GLY A 227 -20.77 15.78 0.14
N HIS A 228 -22.03 15.38 -0.09
CA HIS A 228 -23.16 16.28 -0.38
C HIS A 228 -23.97 16.60 0.88
N TYR A 229 -24.36 15.60 1.68
CA TYR A 229 -25.23 15.80 2.85
C TYR A 229 -24.64 16.79 3.88
N ILE A 230 -23.38 16.59 4.28
CA ILE A 230 -22.76 17.32 5.37
C ILE A 230 -22.53 18.80 5.03
N PRO A 231 -21.98 19.17 3.85
CA PRO A 231 -21.79 20.58 3.52
C PRO A 231 -23.11 21.36 3.38
N GLN A 232 -24.14 20.73 2.81
CA GLN A 232 -25.47 21.32 2.64
C GLN A 232 -26.17 21.55 3.99
N LEU A 233 -26.13 20.54 4.88
CA LEU A 233 -26.64 20.64 6.24
C LEU A 233 -25.85 21.68 7.07
N ALA A 234 -24.52 21.72 6.93
CA ALA A 234 -23.67 22.71 7.60
C ALA A 234 -24.00 24.15 7.15
N ASP A 235 -24.14 24.39 5.85
CA ASP A 235 -24.49 25.72 5.32
C ASP A 235 -25.87 26.17 5.82
N LEU A 236 -26.86 25.25 5.84
CA LEU A 236 -28.20 25.50 6.38
C LEU A 236 -28.17 25.80 7.88
N ILE A 237 -27.44 25.01 8.69
CA ILE A 237 -27.26 25.25 10.14
C ILE A 237 -26.64 26.63 10.38
N LEU A 238 -25.56 26.97 9.68
CA LEU A 238 -24.87 28.25 9.84
C LEU A 238 -25.77 29.43 9.44
N SER A 239 -26.54 29.30 8.34
CA SER A 239 -27.50 30.32 7.92
C SER A 239 -28.70 30.44 8.87
N LYS A 240 -29.16 29.34 9.48
CA LYS A 240 -30.23 29.35 10.50
C LYS A 240 -29.77 29.92 11.85
N ASN A 241 -28.54 29.63 12.27
CA ASN A 241 -27.93 30.17 13.49
C ASN A 241 -27.78 31.70 13.47
N ALA A 242 -27.75 32.33 12.29
CA ALA A 242 -27.71 33.78 12.14
C ALA A 242 -29.08 34.47 12.37
N LEU A 243 -30.18 33.70 12.48
CA LEU A 243 -31.52 34.22 12.71
C LEU A 243 -31.81 34.38 14.21
N LYS A 244 -32.61 35.40 14.56
CA LYS A 244 -33.07 35.63 15.94
C LYS A 244 -34.12 34.58 16.34
N ASN A 245 -34.13 34.23 17.62
CA ASN A 245 -35.13 33.34 18.25
C ASN A 245 -35.20 31.88 17.73
N ILE A 246 -34.15 31.40 17.05
CA ILE A 246 -34.01 29.99 16.63
C ILE A 246 -33.21 29.18 17.67
N THR A 247 -33.45 27.86 17.77
CA THR A 247 -32.61 26.94 18.54
C THR A 247 -31.22 26.84 17.91
N ILE A 248 -30.25 27.56 18.48
CA ILE A 248 -28.86 27.59 18.01
C ILE A 248 -28.23 26.20 18.16
N ILE A 249 -27.65 25.70 17.07
CA ILE A 249 -26.85 24.47 17.04
C ILE A 249 -25.37 24.87 17.08
N ASN A 250 -24.64 24.54 18.15
CA ASN A 250 -23.23 24.89 18.35
C ASN A 250 -22.29 23.97 17.53
N LEU A 251 -22.44 24.06 16.20
CA LEU A 251 -21.64 23.37 15.19
C LEU A 251 -20.18 23.88 15.21
N LYS A 252 -19.21 22.96 15.31
CA LYS A 252 -17.77 23.26 15.42
C LYS A 252 -16.91 22.76 14.25
N GLY A 253 -17.35 21.72 13.54
CA GLY A 253 -16.64 21.24 12.37
C GLY A 253 -17.38 20.16 11.59
N ALA A 254 -16.83 19.83 10.42
CA ALA A 254 -17.25 18.73 9.57
C ALA A 254 -16.05 17.82 9.24
N ALA A 255 -16.19 16.50 9.36
CA ALA A 255 -15.18 15.52 9.00
C ALA A 255 -15.76 14.50 8.01
N ILE A 256 -15.28 14.48 6.77
CA ILE A 256 -15.88 13.67 5.69
C ILE A 256 -14.85 12.68 5.15
N GLY A 257 -15.14 11.39 5.28
CA GLY A 257 -14.39 10.28 4.71
C GLY A 257 -14.69 10.09 3.22
N ASN A 258 -13.66 9.82 2.41
CA ASN A 258 -13.75 9.46 0.99
C ASN A 258 -14.83 10.26 0.27
N ALA A 259 -14.70 11.59 0.40
CA ALA A 259 -15.81 12.52 0.23
C ALA A 259 -16.19 12.67 -1.24
N TYR A 260 -17.36 12.13 -1.62
CA TYR A 260 -17.90 12.32 -2.96
C TYR A 260 -18.37 13.77 -3.09
N VAL A 261 -17.63 14.57 -3.87
CA VAL A 261 -17.85 16.04 -3.94
C VAL A 261 -17.98 16.58 -5.37
N ASN A 262 -17.61 15.81 -6.40
CA ASN A 262 -17.83 16.15 -7.80
C ASN A 262 -18.08 14.88 -8.64
N ARG A 263 -19.36 14.59 -8.92
CA ARG A 263 -19.83 13.37 -9.61
C ARG A 263 -19.19 13.14 -10.97
N LEU A 264 -19.03 14.21 -11.76
CA LEU A 264 -18.53 14.14 -13.13
C LEU A 264 -17.01 13.91 -13.15
N GLN A 265 -16.28 14.68 -12.36
CA GLN A 265 -14.82 14.54 -12.23
C GLN A 265 -14.44 13.18 -11.62
N ASN A 266 -15.18 12.71 -10.59
CA ASN A 266 -14.88 11.47 -9.89
C ASN A 266 -14.79 10.28 -10.84
N ARG A 267 -15.70 10.15 -11.80
CA ARG A 267 -15.73 9.03 -12.77
C ARG A 267 -14.44 8.90 -13.57
N ARG A 268 -13.93 10.04 -14.06
CA ARG A 268 -12.64 10.09 -14.73
C ARG A 268 -11.52 9.73 -13.76
N ASP A 269 -11.61 10.21 -12.53
CA ASP A 269 -10.64 9.87 -11.48
C ASP A 269 -10.66 8.37 -11.13
N GLN A 270 -11.78 7.64 -11.27
CA GLN A 270 -11.83 6.18 -11.07
C GLN A 270 -11.02 5.43 -12.14
N ASP A 271 -11.21 5.79 -13.41
CA ASP A 271 -10.46 5.18 -14.52
C ASP A 271 -8.97 5.57 -14.49
N GLU A 272 -8.67 6.82 -14.11
CA GLU A 272 -7.32 7.32 -13.84
C GLU A 272 -6.67 6.62 -12.63
N PHE A 273 -7.44 6.29 -11.59
CA PHE A 273 -6.96 5.59 -10.39
C PHE A 273 -6.60 4.13 -10.66
N LEU A 274 -7.41 3.38 -11.41
CA LEU A 274 -7.09 1.99 -11.78
C LEU A 274 -5.80 1.90 -12.61
N TRP A 275 -5.56 2.89 -13.49
CA TRP A 275 -4.29 3.05 -14.21
C TRP A 275 -3.13 3.44 -13.29
N ASN A 276 -3.35 4.37 -12.35
CA ASN A 276 -2.39 4.74 -11.29
C ASN A 276 -2.15 3.65 -10.23
N ARG A 277 -2.76 2.47 -10.36
CA ARG A 277 -2.52 1.26 -9.57
C ARG A 277 -2.12 0.05 -10.44
N ASP A 278 -1.86 0.26 -11.74
CA ASP A 278 -1.50 -0.76 -12.75
C ASP A 278 -2.55 -1.87 -12.97
N PHE A 279 -3.83 -1.67 -12.60
CA PHE A 279 -4.92 -2.62 -12.88
C PHE A 279 -5.32 -2.62 -14.37
N ILE A 280 -5.10 -1.51 -15.07
CA ILE A 280 -5.33 -1.37 -16.51
C ILE A 280 -4.07 -0.81 -17.19
N THR A 281 -3.80 -1.26 -18.41
CA THR A 281 -2.62 -0.82 -19.17
C THR A 281 -2.76 0.62 -19.65
N GLU A 282 -1.63 1.28 -19.94
CA GLU A 282 -1.56 2.62 -20.56
C GLU A 282 -2.44 2.71 -21.83
N GLU A 283 -2.36 1.69 -22.69
CA GLU A 283 -3.11 1.62 -23.94
C GLU A 283 -4.61 1.46 -23.71
N ALA A 284 -5.01 0.72 -22.66
CA ALA A 284 -6.41 0.57 -22.28
C ALA A 284 -6.96 1.85 -21.63
N TYR A 285 -6.17 2.52 -20.79
CA TYR A 285 -6.54 3.79 -20.17
C TYR A 285 -6.74 4.90 -21.20
N GLU A 286 -5.82 5.10 -22.14
CA GLU A 286 -6.00 6.12 -23.20
C GLU A 286 -7.20 5.81 -24.11
N ALA A 287 -7.52 4.54 -24.36
CA ALA A 287 -8.73 4.14 -25.09
C ALA A 287 -10.02 4.46 -24.29
N VAL A 288 -10.06 4.12 -23.00
CA VAL A 288 -11.18 4.46 -22.09
C VAL A 288 -11.37 5.96 -22.00
N LYS A 289 -10.30 6.70 -21.69
CA LYS A 289 -10.24 8.17 -21.59
C LYS A 289 -10.78 8.86 -22.84
N LYS A 290 -10.42 8.37 -24.02
CA LYS A 290 -10.94 8.86 -25.32
C LYS A 290 -12.42 8.57 -25.51
N ASP A 291 -12.84 7.31 -25.37
CA ASP A 291 -14.18 6.87 -25.74
C ASP A 291 -15.26 7.26 -24.70
N CYS A 292 -14.84 7.57 -23.46
CA CYS A 292 -15.69 8.02 -22.35
C CYS A 292 -15.76 9.56 -22.16
N GLU A 293 -15.11 10.37 -23.00
CA GLU A 293 -15.06 11.84 -22.82
C GLU A 293 -16.45 12.53 -22.76
N ILE A 294 -17.48 11.94 -23.41
CA ILE A 294 -18.87 12.40 -23.31
C ILE A 294 -19.48 12.07 -21.93
N PHE A 295 -19.19 10.89 -21.39
CA PHE A 295 -19.70 10.40 -20.10
C PHE A 295 -19.14 11.22 -18.92
N TYR A 296 -17.84 11.55 -18.96
CA TYR A 296 -17.19 12.42 -17.97
C TYR A 296 -17.77 13.85 -17.93
N ARG A 297 -18.45 14.29 -19.00
CA ARG A 297 -19.01 15.64 -19.11
C ARG A 297 -20.53 15.71 -18.90
N THR A 298 -21.27 14.65 -19.23
CA THR A 298 -22.74 14.75 -19.43
C THR A 298 -23.57 13.61 -18.84
N ASP A 299 -22.96 12.64 -18.16
CA ASP A 299 -23.61 11.39 -17.69
C ASP A 299 -24.08 10.43 -18.82
N ASN A 300 -24.05 10.85 -20.09
CA ASN A 300 -24.41 9.99 -21.23
C ASN A 300 -23.33 8.93 -21.49
N PHE A 301 -23.57 7.71 -21.02
CA PHE A 301 -22.69 6.55 -21.24
C PHE A 301 -22.87 6.00 -22.66
N THR A 302 -21.76 5.85 -23.41
CA THR A 302 -21.79 5.41 -24.82
C THR A 302 -21.44 3.92 -24.94
N LEU A 303 -21.88 3.26 -26.03
CA LEU A 303 -21.46 1.88 -26.33
C LEU A 303 -19.94 1.75 -26.56
N ALA A 304 -19.27 2.81 -27.03
CA ALA A 304 -17.82 2.87 -27.14
C ALA A 304 -17.17 2.85 -25.75
N CYS A 305 -17.61 3.73 -24.84
CA CYS A 305 -17.16 3.79 -23.45
C CYS A 305 -17.42 2.48 -22.68
N LEU A 306 -18.59 1.85 -22.88
CA LEU A 306 -18.88 0.51 -22.34
C LEU A 306 -17.87 -0.51 -22.88
N SER A 307 -17.62 -0.51 -24.19
CA SER A 307 -16.72 -1.49 -24.82
C SER A 307 -15.25 -1.29 -24.45
N SER A 308 -14.78 -0.06 -24.27
CA SER A 308 -13.40 0.20 -23.83
C SER A 308 -13.21 -0.13 -22.35
N ARG A 309 -14.13 0.24 -21.45
CA ARG A 309 -14.03 -0.11 -20.02
C ARG A 309 -14.09 -1.63 -19.80
N LEU A 310 -15.00 -2.34 -20.48
CA LEU A 310 -15.06 -3.82 -20.45
C LEU A 310 -13.87 -4.53 -21.11
N LYS A 311 -13.05 -3.83 -21.91
CA LYS A 311 -11.78 -4.37 -22.44
C LYS A 311 -10.60 -4.04 -21.54
N ALA A 312 -10.67 -2.93 -20.81
CA ALA A 312 -9.62 -2.50 -19.89
C ALA A 312 -9.57 -3.39 -18.64
N PHE A 313 -10.74 -3.76 -18.09
CA PHE A 313 -10.83 -4.57 -16.88
C PHE A 313 -12.03 -5.53 -16.88
N THR A 314 -11.80 -6.75 -16.40
CA THR A 314 -12.79 -7.85 -16.36
C THR A 314 -12.69 -8.74 -15.11
N GLY A 315 -11.94 -8.34 -14.08
CA GLY A 315 -11.75 -9.13 -12.86
C GLY A 315 -12.75 -8.80 -11.75
N ASP A 316 -12.92 -9.72 -10.81
CA ASP A 316 -13.75 -9.49 -9.63
C ASP A 316 -12.98 -8.68 -8.57
N LEU A 317 -13.37 -7.41 -8.45
CA LEU A 317 -12.68 -6.40 -7.64
C LEU A 317 -13.66 -5.73 -6.67
N ASP A 318 -13.39 -5.83 -5.37
CA ASP A 318 -13.94 -4.86 -4.43
C ASP A 318 -13.37 -3.48 -4.80
N ASN A 319 -14.26 -2.54 -5.12
CA ASN A 319 -13.89 -1.18 -5.47
C ASN A 319 -13.76 -0.29 -4.23
N TYR A 320 -14.42 -0.65 -3.12
CA TYR A 320 -14.30 0.07 -1.86
C TYR A 320 -12.90 -0.14 -1.25
N ASN A 321 -12.28 -1.30 -1.48
CA ASN A 321 -10.86 -1.54 -1.20
C ASN A 321 -10.28 -2.43 -2.30
N ILE A 322 -9.48 -1.85 -3.21
CA ILE A 322 -8.94 -2.58 -4.37
C ILE A 322 -8.09 -3.81 -4.01
N TYR A 323 -7.60 -3.89 -2.77
CA TYR A 323 -6.80 -5.00 -2.27
C TYR A 323 -7.58 -5.99 -1.40
N ALA A 324 -8.81 -5.68 -0.96
CA ALA A 324 -9.62 -6.61 -0.18
C ALA A 324 -10.11 -7.82 -1.01
N PRO A 325 -10.34 -8.98 -0.36
CA PRO A 325 -11.08 -10.08 -0.98
C PRO A 325 -12.56 -9.74 -1.13
N ILE A 326 -13.23 -10.36 -2.10
CA ILE A 326 -14.69 -10.28 -2.26
C ILE A 326 -15.42 -11.34 -1.40
N CYS A 327 -16.69 -11.08 -1.05
CA CYS A 327 -17.54 -12.07 -0.39
C CYS A 327 -17.89 -13.21 -1.37
N LEU A 328 -17.31 -14.39 -1.15
CA LEU A 328 -17.66 -15.59 -1.91
C LEU A 328 -18.97 -16.21 -1.38
N LYS A 329 -19.81 -16.66 -2.32
CA LYS A 329 -21.15 -17.19 -2.06
C LYS A 329 -21.22 -18.67 -2.42
N ALA A 330 -21.82 -19.47 -1.54
CA ALA A 330 -22.16 -20.85 -1.84
C ALA A 330 -23.36 -20.92 -2.82
N PRO A 331 -23.61 -22.06 -3.49
CA PRO A 331 -24.72 -22.20 -4.44
C PRO A 331 -26.13 -21.99 -3.87
N ASP A 332 -26.29 -21.96 -2.54
CA ASP A 332 -27.54 -21.61 -1.84
C ASP A 332 -27.66 -20.11 -1.49
N GLY A 333 -26.67 -19.30 -1.87
CA GLY A 333 -26.58 -17.87 -1.57
C GLY A 333 -26.00 -17.53 -0.19
N SER A 334 -25.67 -18.53 0.64
CA SER A 334 -25.02 -18.29 1.93
C SER A 334 -23.56 -17.82 1.73
N PRO A 335 -23.01 -16.99 2.64
CA PRO A 335 -21.57 -16.72 2.69
C PRO A 335 -20.79 -18.04 2.83
N THR A 336 -19.84 -18.30 1.92
CA THR A 336 -18.83 -19.31 2.23
C THR A 336 -17.98 -18.77 3.37
N LYS A 337 -17.77 -19.56 4.42
CA LYS A 337 -16.89 -19.14 5.51
C LYS A 337 -15.49 -18.87 5.00
N SER A 338 -15.06 -17.62 5.05
CA SER A 338 -13.66 -17.33 5.31
C SER A 338 -13.34 -17.82 6.72
N ASP A 339 -12.20 -18.48 6.92
CA ASP A 339 -11.68 -18.63 8.28
C ASP A 339 -11.08 -17.28 8.69
N GLU A 340 -11.34 -16.84 9.92
CA GLU A 340 -11.29 -15.43 10.36
C GLU A 340 -10.09 -14.63 9.82
N THR A 341 -10.35 -13.76 8.82
CA THR A 341 -9.33 -12.89 8.23
C THR A 341 -8.80 -11.87 9.24
N GLN A 342 -7.50 -11.55 9.18
CA GLN A 342 -6.96 -10.38 9.89
C GLN A 342 -7.50 -9.10 9.24
N GLY A 343 -8.59 -8.55 9.78
CA GLY A 343 -9.28 -7.40 9.22
C GLY A 343 -10.78 -7.44 9.50
N ILE A 344 -11.57 -7.22 8.45
CA ILE A 344 -13.03 -7.39 8.44
C ILE A 344 -13.36 -8.49 7.43
N ASP A 345 -14.27 -9.39 7.82
CA ASP A 345 -14.80 -10.44 6.95
C ASP A 345 -15.52 -9.78 5.76
N PRO A 346 -15.21 -10.17 4.50
CA PRO A 346 -15.77 -9.51 3.32
C PRO A 346 -17.29 -9.70 3.16
N CYS A 347 -17.90 -10.61 3.91
CA CYS A 347 -19.35 -10.86 3.93
C CYS A 347 -20.07 -10.16 5.10
N ILE A 348 -19.47 -9.14 5.74
CA ILE A 348 -20.03 -8.46 6.91
C ILE A 348 -21.44 -7.87 6.67
N ASP A 349 -21.72 -7.34 5.49
CA ASP A 349 -23.04 -6.87 5.06
C ASP A 349 -24.14 -7.93 5.28
N ASP A 350 -23.86 -9.22 5.01
CA ASP A 350 -24.82 -10.29 5.23
C ASP A 350 -25.08 -10.52 6.71
N PHE A 351 -24.04 -10.48 7.55
CA PHE A 351 -24.18 -10.68 8.99
C PHE A 351 -25.00 -9.55 9.61
N VAL A 352 -24.75 -8.31 9.20
CA VAL A 352 -25.49 -7.12 9.63
C VAL A 352 -26.93 -7.14 9.10
N LEU A 353 -27.14 -7.47 7.82
CA LEU A 353 -28.48 -7.64 7.22
C LEU A 353 -29.32 -8.68 7.98
N ASN A 354 -28.72 -9.80 8.39
CA ASN A 354 -29.38 -10.81 9.21
C ASN A 354 -29.67 -10.28 10.62
N TYR A 355 -28.66 -9.73 11.31
CA TYR A 355 -28.78 -9.21 12.67
C TYR A 355 -29.87 -8.14 12.81
N MET A 356 -29.85 -7.13 11.94
CA MET A 356 -30.85 -6.04 11.92
C MET A 356 -32.27 -6.54 11.65
N ASN A 357 -32.43 -7.69 11.01
CA ASN A 357 -33.74 -8.26 10.74
C ASN A 357 -34.29 -9.19 11.83
N LEU A 358 -33.51 -9.53 12.87
CA LEU A 358 -33.99 -10.31 14.02
C LEU A 358 -35.12 -9.57 14.78
N PRO A 359 -36.27 -10.23 15.10
CA PRO A 359 -37.39 -9.58 15.79
C PRO A 359 -37.00 -8.95 17.14
N GLU A 360 -36.12 -9.60 17.89
CA GLU A 360 -35.57 -9.11 19.16
C GLU A 360 -34.66 -7.88 18.98
N VAL A 361 -33.94 -7.76 17.85
CA VAL A 361 -33.07 -6.62 17.55
C VAL A 361 -33.92 -5.41 17.19
N LYS A 362 -34.91 -5.55 16.28
CA LYS A 362 -35.88 -4.49 15.98
C LYS A 362 -36.59 -3.99 17.25
N LYS A 363 -37.03 -4.93 18.10
CA LYS A 363 -37.66 -4.64 19.39
C LYS A 363 -36.73 -3.92 20.38
N ALA A 364 -35.44 -4.25 20.42
CA ALA A 364 -34.47 -3.58 21.28
C ALA A 364 -34.13 -2.16 20.80
N PHE A 365 -34.10 -1.94 19.48
CA PHE A 365 -33.94 -0.64 18.83
C PHE A 365 -35.21 0.23 18.80
N HIS A 366 -36.36 -0.29 19.25
CA HIS A 366 -37.68 0.34 19.13
C HIS A 366 -38.09 0.65 17.66
N ALA A 367 -37.54 -0.12 16.71
CA ALA A 367 -37.86 -0.02 15.29
C ALA A 367 -39.22 -0.65 14.97
N ASP A 368 -39.83 -0.24 13.85
CA ASP A 368 -41.08 -0.83 13.38
C ASP A 368 -40.85 -2.30 12.94
N PRO A 369 -41.55 -3.29 13.53
CA PRO A 369 -41.31 -4.71 13.23
C PRO A 369 -41.68 -5.08 11.78
N ASN A 370 -42.51 -4.28 11.11
CA ASN A 370 -42.96 -4.53 9.74
C ASN A 370 -41.94 -4.08 8.67
N ILE A 371 -40.98 -3.23 9.03
CA ILE A 371 -39.92 -2.79 8.11
C ILE A 371 -38.90 -3.92 7.96
N LYS A 372 -38.70 -4.43 6.74
CA LYS A 372 -37.51 -5.22 6.40
C LYS A 372 -36.35 -4.25 6.21
N TRP A 373 -35.34 -4.33 7.08
CA TRP A 373 -34.14 -3.49 7.00
C TRP A 373 -33.23 -3.99 5.88
N GLY A 374 -32.48 -3.07 5.25
CA GLY A 374 -31.40 -3.35 4.31
C GLY A 374 -30.31 -2.28 4.41
N PRO A 375 -29.06 -2.60 4.04
CA PRO A 375 -27.92 -1.69 4.22
C PRO A 375 -28.01 -0.46 3.32
N CYS A 376 -28.52 -0.59 2.10
CA CYS A 376 -28.94 0.51 1.23
C CYS A 376 -30.36 0.28 0.71
N ASN A 377 -31.01 1.33 0.20
CA ASN A 377 -32.29 1.24 -0.50
C ASN A 377 -32.12 1.57 -1.99
N ASP A 378 -31.94 0.54 -2.82
CA ASP A 378 -31.73 0.68 -4.27
C ASP A 378 -32.95 1.23 -5.02
N ASN A 379 -34.13 1.24 -4.37
CA ASN A 379 -35.38 1.78 -4.92
C ASN A 379 -35.61 3.25 -4.52
N LEU A 380 -34.60 3.92 -3.94
CA LEU A 380 -34.69 5.29 -3.47
C LEU A 380 -34.69 6.29 -4.65
N VAL A 381 -35.86 6.82 -5.00
CA VAL A 381 -35.99 7.90 -5.98
C VAL A 381 -35.39 9.19 -5.41
N TYR A 382 -34.15 9.50 -5.81
CA TYR A 382 -33.35 10.60 -5.28
C TYR A 382 -32.94 11.61 -6.35
N THR A 383 -33.39 12.86 -6.20
CA THR A 383 -33.05 13.98 -7.10
C THR A 383 -31.77 14.67 -6.63
N LEU A 384 -30.69 14.49 -7.39
CA LEU A 384 -29.45 15.27 -7.25
C LEU A 384 -29.74 16.74 -7.54
N ARG A 385 -29.34 17.67 -6.66
CA ARG A 385 -29.55 19.12 -6.87
C ARG A 385 -28.41 19.77 -7.65
N SER A 386 -27.20 19.30 -7.40
CA SER A 386 -25.99 19.70 -8.12
C SER A 386 -25.03 18.52 -8.16
N ASN A 387 -24.24 18.42 -9.24
CA ASN A 387 -23.20 17.41 -9.37
C ASN A 387 -21.95 17.72 -8.53
N ASN A 388 -21.90 18.87 -7.86
CA ASN A 388 -20.68 19.46 -7.30
C ASN A 388 -20.92 20.17 -5.96
N SER A 389 -20.45 19.59 -4.85
CA SER A 389 -20.57 20.19 -3.51
C SER A 389 -19.40 21.11 -3.13
N VAL A 390 -18.32 21.16 -3.93
CA VAL A 390 -17.10 21.94 -3.68
C VAL A 390 -17.36 23.44 -3.38
N PRO A 391 -18.26 24.16 -4.09
CA PRO A 391 -18.62 25.54 -3.75
C PRO A 391 -19.24 25.66 -2.35
N THR A 392 -20.03 24.66 -1.93
CA THR A 392 -20.66 24.61 -0.60
C THR A 392 -19.63 24.35 0.49
N ILE A 393 -18.63 23.48 0.23
CA ILE A 393 -17.51 23.26 1.15
C ILE A 393 -16.68 24.54 1.31
N LYS A 394 -16.34 25.23 0.21
CA LYS A 394 -15.67 26.54 0.27
C LYS A 394 -16.49 27.56 1.08
N LYS A 395 -17.82 27.59 0.91
CA LYS A 395 -18.76 28.49 1.61
C LYS A 395 -18.82 28.25 3.13
N ILE A 396 -18.77 27.01 3.59
CA ILE A 396 -18.76 26.72 5.05
C ILE A 396 -17.37 26.98 5.67
N VAL A 397 -16.29 26.69 4.94
CA VAL A 397 -14.91 27.02 5.35
C VAL A 397 -14.74 28.54 5.51
N THR A 398 -15.20 29.36 4.55
CA THR A 398 -15.11 30.83 4.65
C THR A 398 -16.07 31.43 5.68
N LYS A 399 -17.14 30.72 6.08
CA LYS A 399 -17.96 31.03 7.26
C LYS A 399 -17.25 30.68 8.59
N GLY A 400 -16.02 30.18 8.56
CA GLY A 400 -15.22 29.82 9.75
C GLY A 400 -15.49 28.43 10.32
N LEU A 401 -16.20 27.55 9.60
CA LEU A 401 -16.36 26.16 10.00
C LEU A 401 -15.10 25.36 9.66
N ARG A 402 -14.55 24.65 10.64
CA ARG A 402 -13.37 23.79 10.43
C ARG A 402 -13.77 22.50 9.72
N VAL A 403 -13.24 22.28 8.53
CA VAL A 403 -13.50 21.09 7.71
C VAL A 403 -12.28 20.18 7.67
N MET A 404 -12.50 18.87 7.67
CA MET A 404 -11.50 17.87 7.34
C MET A 404 -12.07 16.95 6.26
N LEU A 405 -11.36 16.81 5.15
CA LEU A 405 -11.60 15.76 4.17
C LEU A 405 -10.51 14.72 4.37
N TYR A 406 -10.88 13.48 4.70
CA TYR A 406 -9.94 12.38 4.84
C TYR A 406 -10.27 11.29 3.82
N SER A 407 -9.27 10.72 3.16
CA SER A 407 -9.49 9.66 2.18
C SER A 407 -8.56 8.48 2.41
N GLY A 408 -9.09 7.28 2.22
CA GLY A 408 -8.28 6.11 1.93
C GLY A 408 -7.53 6.25 0.60
N ASP A 409 -6.34 5.67 0.53
CA ASP A 409 -5.46 5.70 -0.64
C ASP A 409 -5.61 4.48 -1.57
N ILE A 410 -6.43 3.51 -1.17
CA ILE A 410 -6.76 2.27 -1.90
C ILE A 410 -8.28 2.11 -2.19
N ASP A 411 -9.01 3.22 -2.24
CA ASP A 411 -10.42 3.33 -2.67
C ASP A 411 -10.54 3.73 -4.15
N SER A 412 -11.21 2.91 -4.98
CA SER A 412 -11.54 3.27 -6.38
C SER A 412 -12.95 3.84 -6.55
N VAL A 413 -13.81 3.82 -5.53
CA VAL A 413 -15.13 4.45 -5.57
C VAL A 413 -15.00 5.97 -5.47
N VAL A 414 -14.23 6.48 -4.52
CA VAL A 414 -13.90 7.90 -4.38
C VAL A 414 -12.39 8.11 -4.18
N PRO A 415 -11.60 8.03 -5.27
CA PRO A 415 -10.16 8.20 -5.22
C PRO A 415 -9.74 9.50 -4.53
N ILE A 416 -8.67 9.42 -3.71
CA ILE A 416 -7.97 10.60 -3.15
C ILE A 416 -7.62 11.63 -4.24
N THR A 417 -7.37 11.21 -5.48
CA THR A 417 -7.16 12.09 -6.63
C THR A 417 -8.35 13.05 -6.87
N ASN A 418 -9.60 12.60 -6.68
CA ASN A 418 -10.79 13.46 -6.74
C ASN A 418 -10.78 14.49 -5.60
N THR A 419 -10.45 14.06 -4.37
CA THR A 419 -10.41 14.92 -3.20
C THR A 419 -9.29 15.98 -3.32
N LYS A 420 -8.11 15.61 -3.82
CA LYS A 420 -7.00 16.53 -4.16
C LYS A 420 -7.46 17.56 -5.20
N LYS A 421 -8.03 17.12 -6.34
CA LYS A 421 -8.56 18.00 -7.39
C LYS A 421 -9.65 18.95 -6.87
N ALA A 422 -10.53 18.47 -6.00
CA ALA A 422 -11.58 19.26 -5.35
C ALA A 422 -11.04 20.34 -4.42
N VAL A 423 -10.07 20.04 -3.54
CA VAL A 423 -9.44 21.03 -2.65
C VAL A 423 -8.65 22.07 -3.44
N LYS A 424 -7.90 21.65 -4.46
CA LYS A 424 -7.16 22.53 -5.40
C LYS A 424 -8.12 23.52 -6.09
N ALA A 425 -9.31 23.06 -6.50
CA ALA A 425 -10.36 23.92 -7.05
C ALA A 425 -10.98 24.91 -6.05
N MET A 426 -10.88 24.68 -4.73
CA MET A 426 -11.34 25.65 -3.73
C MET A 426 -10.41 26.87 -3.61
N GLN A 427 -9.15 26.82 -4.08
CA GLN A 427 -8.20 27.93 -4.00
C GLN A 427 -8.08 28.51 -2.58
N LEU A 428 -7.94 27.63 -1.58
CA LEU A 428 -7.68 28.01 -0.18
C LEU A 428 -6.18 28.27 0.02
N THR A 429 -5.83 29.12 0.98
CA THR A 429 -4.43 29.36 1.34
C THR A 429 -3.86 28.16 2.09
N VAL A 430 -2.74 27.61 1.61
CA VAL A 430 -1.96 26.57 2.30
C VAL A 430 -1.30 27.19 3.54
N LYS A 431 -1.47 26.53 4.69
CA LYS A 431 -0.98 26.92 6.02
C LYS A 431 0.19 26.03 6.48
N LYS A 432 0.13 24.73 6.19
CA LYS A 432 1.29 23.83 6.12
C LYS A 432 1.19 23.00 4.83
N PRO A 433 2.28 22.87 4.06
CA PRO A 433 2.30 22.03 2.86
C PRO A 433 2.12 20.55 3.22
N TRP A 434 1.81 19.75 2.20
CA TRP A 434 1.83 18.28 2.23
C TRP A 434 3.00 17.72 3.04
N ARG A 435 2.69 16.93 4.07
CA ARG A 435 3.64 16.33 5.01
C ARG A 435 3.13 14.96 5.49
N PRO A 436 4.00 14.03 5.90
CA PRO A 436 3.57 12.81 6.59
C PRO A 436 2.92 13.14 7.94
N TRP A 437 2.12 12.20 8.44
CA TRP A 437 1.68 12.15 9.83
C TRP A 437 1.83 10.74 10.42
N ASN A 438 2.16 10.67 11.71
CA ASN A 438 2.45 9.40 12.40
C ASN A 438 1.26 8.91 13.25
N CYS A 439 1.02 7.61 13.21
CA CYS A 439 0.15 6.89 14.12
C CYS A 439 1.01 6.23 15.23
N ASN A 440 0.54 6.28 16.48
CA ASN A 440 1.29 5.84 17.66
C ASN A 440 2.75 6.34 17.70
N ASP A 441 2.97 7.62 17.40
CA ASP A 441 4.27 8.32 17.30
C ASP A 441 5.28 7.81 16.25
N GLN A 442 5.21 6.54 15.81
CA GLN A 442 6.31 5.88 15.10
C GLN A 442 5.96 5.34 13.70
N VAL A 443 4.70 4.99 13.41
CA VAL A 443 4.32 4.36 12.12
C VAL A 443 3.68 5.40 11.21
N LEU A 444 4.07 5.45 9.92
CA LEU A 444 3.43 6.31 8.92
C LEU A 444 1.93 6.00 8.80
N GLY A 445 1.10 6.95 9.23
CA GLY A 445 -0.36 6.89 9.17
C GLY A 445 -0.94 7.38 7.85
N GLY A 446 -0.18 8.20 7.12
CA GLY A 446 -0.54 8.80 5.83
C GLY A 446 0.05 10.20 5.71
N PHE A 447 -0.59 11.06 4.92
CA PHE A 447 -0.17 12.43 4.67
C PHE A 447 -1.27 13.43 5.05
N VAL A 448 -0.89 14.68 5.25
CA VAL A 448 -1.79 15.78 5.56
C VAL A 448 -1.29 17.07 4.93
N GLU A 449 -2.23 17.88 4.43
CA GLU A 449 -2.00 19.27 4.05
C GLU A 449 -3.00 20.16 4.79
N GLU A 450 -2.49 21.18 5.46
CA GLU A 450 -3.28 22.08 6.30
C GLU A 450 -3.52 23.38 5.52
N TYR A 451 -4.78 23.73 5.28
CA TYR A 451 -5.22 24.97 4.66
C TYR A 451 -5.89 25.88 5.71
N GLU A 452 -6.14 27.15 5.39
CA GLU A 452 -6.95 27.99 6.27
C GLU A 452 -8.42 27.51 6.32
N GLY A 453 -8.77 26.92 7.48
CA GLY A 453 -10.11 26.38 7.78
C GLY A 453 -10.37 24.95 7.28
N LEU A 454 -9.48 24.35 6.48
CA LEU A 454 -9.64 22.99 5.94
C LEU A 454 -8.37 22.15 6.15
N SER A 455 -8.51 20.84 6.35
CA SER A 455 -7.40 19.89 6.25
C SER A 455 -7.73 18.78 5.26
N LEU A 456 -6.79 18.46 4.38
CA LEU A 456 -6.83 17.27 3.53
C LEU A 456 -5.93 16.21 4.16
N VAL A 457 -6.43 14.99 4.34
CA VAL A 457 -5.72 13.89 5.02
C VAL A 457 -5.80 12.63 4.17
N THR A 458 -4.71 11.89 4.02
CA THR A 458 -4.75 10.49 3.58
C THR A 458 -4.56 9.56 4.76
N VAL A 459 -5.18 8.38 4.68
CA VAL A 459 -4.99 7.29 5.63
C VAL A 459 -4.40 6.10 4.87
N ARG A 460 -3.14 5.77 5.17
CA ARG A 460 -2.35 4.77 4.44
C ARG A 460 -2.99 3.39 4.54
N GLY A 461 -3.11 2.68 3.43
CA GLY A 461 -3.66 1.32 3.36
C GLY A 461 -5.13 1.22 3.75
N ALA A 462 -5.92 2.26 3.48
CA ALA A 462 -7.36 2.30 3.77
C ALA A 462 -8.20 2.42 2.50
N GLY A 463 -9.32 1.69 2.46
CA GLY A 463 -10.35 1.83 1.43
C GLY A 463 -11.35 2.95 1.76
N HIS A 464 -12.54 2.83 1.18
CA HIS A 464 -13.65 3.78 1.30
C HIS A 464 -14.11 3.97 2.74
N MET A 465 -14.42 2.85 3.40
CA MET A 465 -14.73 2.77 4.83
C MET A 465 -13.43 2.81 5.65
N VAL A 466 -12.76 3.95 5.65
CA VAL A 466 -11.49 4.17 6.38
C VAL A 466 -11.51 3.69 7.84
N PRO A 467 -12.59 3.91 8.64
CA PRO A 467 -12.66 3.40 10.01
C PRO A 467 -12.86 1.88 10.12
N SER A 468 -13.26 1.22 9.04
CA SER A 468 -13.29 -0.24 8.91
C SER A 468 -11.91 -0.79 8.56
N ASN A 469 -11.29 -0.30 7.48
CA ASN A 469 -10.02 -0.87 6.99
C ASN A 469 -8.80 -0.48 7.83
N GLN A 470 -8.77 0.72 8.43
CA GLN A 470 -7.61 1.24 9.18
C GLN A 470 -8.02 1.88 10.50
N PRO A 471 -8.59 1.09 11.43
CA PRO A 471 -9.40 1.61 12.52
C PRO A 471 -8.61 2.43 13.56
N LEU A 472 -7.35 2.04 13.83
CA LEU A 472 -6.44 2.79 14.70
C LEU A 472 -6.02 4.14 14.09
N ARG A 473 -5.74 4.16 12.78
CA ARG A 473 -5.37 5.37 12.03
C ARG A 473 -6.57 6.33 11.98
N ALA A 474 -7.76 5.83 11.63
CA ALA A 474 -9.01 6.59 11.65
C ALA A 474 -9.36 7.16 13.04
N PHE A 475 -9.21 6.36 14.10
CA PHE A 475 -9.44 6.81 15.48
C PHE A 475 -8.44 7.90 15.91
N THR A 476 -7.19 7.83 15.45
CA THR A 476 -6.21 8.90 15.65
C THR A 476 -6.66 10.18 14.95
N VAL A 477 -7.06 10.08 13.67
CA VAL A 477 -7.51 11.21 12.84
C VAL A 477 -8.70 11.94 13.48
N ILE A 478 -9.76 11.24 13.87
CA ILE A 478 -10.91 11.89 14.52
C ILE A 478 -10.56 12.47 15.89
N THR A 479 -9.68 11.82 16.68
CA THR A 479 -9.32 12.31 18.01
C THR A 479 -8.63 13.67 17.93
N TYR A 480 -7.64 13.81 17.05
CA TYR A 480 -6.93 15.07 16.82
C TYR A 480 -7.85 16.13 16.21
N PHE A 481 -8.76 15.73 15.30
CA PHE A 481 -9.79 16.63 14.78
C PHE A 481 -10.71 17.16 15.88
N LEU A 482 -11.28 16.32 16.75
CA LEU A 482 -12.14 16.77 17.85
C LEU A 482 -11.40 17.70 18.82
N GLU A 483 -10.14 17.39 19.15
CA GLU A 483 -9.32 18.18 20.08
C GLU A 483 -8.77 19.49 19.49
N GLY A 484 -8.95 19.74 18.19
CA GLY A 484 -8.46 20.95 17.52
C GLY A 484 -6.94 20.99 17.32
N LYS A 485 -6.29 19.82 17.28
CA LYS A 485 -4.83 19.68 17.18
C LYS A 485 -4.41 19.26 15.75
N PRO A 486 -3.24 19.70 15.26
CA PRO A 486 -2.67 19.16 14.02
C PRO A 486 -2.28 17.69 14.21
N LEU A 487 -2.43 16.87 13.16
CA LEU A 487 -2.05 15.45 13.20
C LEU A 487 -0.55 15.27 13.53
N PRO A 488 -0.17 14.22 14.28
CA PRO A 488 1.19 14.05 14.79
C PRO A 488 2.25 14.14 13.69
N GLU A 489 3.24 15.01 13.90
CA GLU A 489 4.48 15.04 13.12
C GLU A 489 5.48 14.03 13.70
N GLU A 490 6.46 13.61 12.90
CA GLU A 490 7.53 12.73 13.36
C GLU A 490 8.26 13.35 14.57
N LYS A 491 8.43 12.57 15.65
CA LYS A 491 9.29 12.94 16.77
C LYS A 491 10.75 12.83 16.36
N THR A 492 11.27 13.83 15.64
CA THR A 492 12.68 13.92 15.22
C THR A 492 13.59 13.54 16.37
N ASN A 493 14.29 12.41 16.27
CA ASN A 493 14.95 11.81 17.42
C ASN A 493 16.08 12.73 17.90
N ASN A 494 15.92 13.36 19.08
CA ASN A 494 16.80 14.45 19.50
C ASN A 494 18.27 14.02 19.63
N LYS A 495 18.56 12.71 19.81
CA LYS A 495 19.93 12.18 19.70
C LYS A 495 20.57 12.46 18.34
N MET A 496 19.84 12.31 17.22
CA MET A 496 20.34 12.65 15.88
C MET A 496 20.51 14.16 15.68
N LYS A 497 19.66 15.00 16.27
CA LYS A 497 19.87 16.47 16.24
C LYS A 497 21.12 16.87 17.02
N THR A 498 21.34 16.32 18.21
CA THR A 498 22.58 16.53 18.97
C THR A 498 23.79 16.01 18.21
N LEU A 499 23.71 14.83 17.59
CA LEU A 499 24.80 14.25 16.79
C LEU A 499 25.09 15.07 15.53
N HIS A 500 24.07 15.54 14.79
CA HIS A 500 24.26 16.43 13.65
C HIS A 500 24.84 17.80 14.07
N ILE A 501 24.41 18.36 15.20
CA ILE A 501 24.99 19.60 15.72
C ILE A 501 26.44 19.38 16.15
N ILE A 502 26.76 18.23 16.75
CA ILE A 502 28.14 17.86 17.08
C ILE A 502 28.97 17.65 15.81
N LEU A 503 28.49 16.93 14.79
CA LEU A 503 29.20 16.81 13.51
C LEU A 503 29.35 18.15 12.80
N LEU A 504 28.35 19.04 12.84
CA LEU A 504 28.43 20.37 12.24
C LEU A 504 29.42 21.27 13.00
N LEU A 505 29.47 21.19 14.33
CA LEU A 505 30.47 21.88 15.14
C LEU A 505 31.86 21.28 14.95
N ILE A 506 31.99 19.98 14.73
CA ILE A 506 33.25 19.32 14.38
C ILE A 506 33.70 19.75 13.00
N THR A 507 32.85 19.77 11.97
CA THR A 507 33.24 20.22 10.62
C THR A 507 33.53 21.71 10.56
N ILE A 508 32.77 22.55 11.28
CA ILE A 508 33.14 23.98 11.44
C ILE A 508 34.47 24.12 12.18
N SER A 509 34.75 23.29 13.19
CA SER A 509 36.02 23.32 13.94
C SER A 509 37.21 22.79 13.11
N THR A 510 37.04 21.73 12.31
CA THR A 510 38.10 21.24 11.41
C THR A 510 38.33 22.20 10.26
N CYS A 511 37.28 22.75 9.63
CA CYS A 511 37.43 23.82 8.66
C CYS A 511 38.12 25.05 9.26
N ALA A 512 37.82 25.44 10.50
CA ALA A 512 38.56 26.52 11.18
C ALA A 512 40.04 26.17 11.45
N PHE A 513 40.35 24.89 11.75
CA PHE A 513 41.71 24.41 11.96
C PHE A 513 42.53 24.35 10.66
N PHE A 514 41.90 23.92 9.55
CA PHE A 514 42.49 23.92 8.20
C PHE A 514 42.49 25.30 7.54
N CYS A 515 41.63 26.24 7.93
CA CYS A 515 41.70 27.63 7.45
C CYS A 515 42.67 28.52 8.25
N THR A 516 43.38 27.98 9.25
CA THR A 516 44.37 28.72 10.05
C THR A 516 45.82 28.24 9.88
N ASN A 517 46.05 27.15 9.15
CA ASN A 517 47.35 26.77 8.59
C ASN A 517 47.16 26.57 7.07
N GLU A 518 48.17 26.87 6.25
CA GLU A 518 48.11 26.74 4.77
C GLU A 518 47.17 27.72 4.04
N ALA A 519 47.08 28.96 4.53
CA ALA A 519 46.72 30.12 3.72
C ALA A 519 47.86 30.57 2.76
N LEU A 520 48.45 29.62 2.02
CA LEU A 520 49.46 29.81 0.96
C LEU A 520 49.61 28.49 0.17
N ASN A 521 49.33 28.53 -1.14
CA ASN A 521 49.44 27.41 -2.10
C ASN A 521 48.60 26.15 -1.82
N GLU A 522 47.31 26.16 -2.18
CA GLU A 522 46.81 25.37 -3.32
C GLU A 522 45.34 25.72 -3.63
N ALA A 523 45.03 25.89 -4.92
CA ALA A 523 43.69 26.23 -5.40
C ALA A 523 43.27 25.30 -6.55
N ASP A 524 43.59 24.01 -6.44
CA ASP A 524 43.34 23.03 -7.50
C ASP A 524 43.24 21.58 -6.93
N CYS A 525 42.23 21.31 -6.07
CA CYS A 525 42.05 19.97 -5.49
C CYS A 525 40.57 19.56 -5.30
N LEU A 526 39.84 19.36 -6.41
CA LEU A 526 38.82 18.29 -6.54
C LEU A 526 38.37 18.07 -8.00
N GLN A 527 39.31 18.09 -8.95
CA GLN A 527 39.08 17.60 -10.32
C GLN A 527 40.29 16.82 -10.81
N LYS A 528 40.04 15.70 -11.49
CA LYS A 528 41.01 14.74 -12.07
C LYS A 528 41.86 13.93 -11.08
N VAL A 529 41.36 12.74 -10.75
CA VAL A 529 42.21 11.54 -10.82
C VAL A 529 41.62 10.64 -11.91
N ILE A 530 42.45 10.27 -12.88
CA ILE A 530 42.17 9.34 -14.01
C ILE A 530 40.90 9.66 -14.80
N TRP A 531 41.02 10.58 -15.76
CA TRP A 531 40.24 10.54 -17.01
C TRP A 531 41.21 10.40 -18.18
N SER A 532 41.17 9.24 -18.84
CA SER A 532 41.73 9.03 -20.17
C SER A 532 40.57 8.89 -21.15
N PRO A 533 40.57 9.56 -22.31
CA PRO A 533 39.55 9.32 -23.31
C PRO A 533 39.73 7.90 -23.87
N ARG A 534 38.82 7.00 -23.51
CA ARG A 534 38.52 5.86 -24.39
C ARG A 534 37.56 6.36 -25.48
N GLU A 535 37.83 5.92 -26.70
CA GLU A 535 37.08 6.29 -27.88
C GLU A 535 35.64 5.79 -27.80
N SER A 536 34.75 6.41 -28.56
CA SER A 536 33.39 5.93 -28.77
C SER A 536 33.43 4.61 -29.53
N VAL A 537 33.38 3.50 -28.81
CA VAL A 537 33.06 2.19 -29.39
C VAL A 537 31.58 2.21 -29.75
N GLU A 538 31.25 1.82 -30.99
CA GLU A 538 29.87 1.71 -31.45
C GLU A 538 29.13 0.57 -30.73
N SER A 539 27.80 0.59 -30.78
CA SER A 539 27.00 -0.52 -30.28
C SER A 539 27.25 -1.80 -31.10
N ASP A 540 27.63 -2.90 -30.43
CA ASP A 540 27.12 -4.27 -30.71
C ASP A 540 27.81 -5.39 -29.87
N ASP A 541 28.75 -5.08 -28.98
CA ASP A 541 29.35 -6.03 -28.01
C ASP A 541 28.33 -6.51 -26.94
N LEU A 542 27.38 -7.34 -27.37
CA LEU A 542 26.61 -8.22 -26.49
C LEU A 542 27.57 -9.19 -25.78
N PHE A 543 27.22 -9.62 -24.55
CA PHE A 543 27.94 -10.72 -23.91
C PHE A 543 27.90 -11.98 -24.80
N ASP A 544 29.05 -12.30 -25.39
CA ASP A 544 29.29 -13.54 -26.10
C ASP A 544 30.13 -14.49 -25.22
N PRO A 545 29.50 -15.55 -24.68
CA PRO A 545 30.22 -16.60 -23.97
C PRO A 545 31.36 -17.22 -24.77
N SER A 546 31.39 -17.12 -26.11
CA SER A 546 32.41 -17.74 -26.96
C SER A 546 33.82 -17.13 -26.80
N ILE A 547 33.90 -15.85 -26.41
CA ILE A 547 35.17 -15.10 -26.37
C ILE A 547 35.98 -15.39 -25.08
N GLU A 548 35.33 -15.69 -23.96
CA GLU A 548 35.99 -16.06 -22.69
C GLU A 548 36.36 -17.56 -22.56
N ILE A 549 36.14 -18.38 -23.60
CA ILE A 549 36.36 -19.84 -23.52
C ILE A 549 37.85 -20.20 -23.45
N ASP A 550 38.71 -19.40 -24.07
CA ASP A 550 40.13 -19.69 -24.24
C ASP A 550 40.92 -19.63 -22.92
N LYS A 551 41.16 -20.82 -22.35
CA LYS A 551 42.20 -21.25 -21.37
C LYS A 551 41.79 -21.50 -19.92
N GLU A 552 40.62 -21.08 -19.44
CA GLU A 552 40.24 -21.35 -18.03
C GLU A 552 39.28 -22.52 -17.83
N THR A 553 38.51 -22.91 -18.86
CA THR A 553 37.50 -23.98 -18.78
C THR A 553 38.08 -25.38 -18.56
N GLU A 554 39.41 -25.56 -18.65
CA GLU A 554 40.11 -26.79 -18.27
C GLU A 554 40.24 -26.97 -16.74
N GLN A 555 39.98 -25.95 -15.90
CA GLN A 555 40.03 -26.08 -14.43
C GLN A 555 38.81 -26.78 -13.79
N VAL A 556 38.06 -27.59 -14.54
CA VAL A 556 37.17 -28.57 -13.93
C VAL A 556 38.03 -29.61 -13.21
N ALA A 557 38.00 -29.61 -11.87
CA ALA A 557 38.81 -30.49 -11.05
C ALA A 557 38.65 -31.96 -11.47
N ASN A 558 39.76 -32.70 -11.50
CA ASN A 558 39.78 -34.11 -11.91
C ASN A 558 38.66 -34.89 -11.19
N PRO A 559 37.72 -35.52 -11.93
CA PRO A 559 36.46 -35.97 -11.35
C PRO A 559 36.72 -37.00 -10.26
N LEU A 560 36.34 -36.63 -9.04
CA LEU A 560 36.42 -37.50 -7.87
C LEU A 560 35.64 -38.79 -8.13
N SER A 561 36.18 -39.93 -7.67
CA SER A 561 35.49 -41.21 -7.80
C SER A 561 34.07 -41.13 -7.22
N ALA A 562 33.11 -41.86 -7.79
CA ALA A 562 31.72 -41.83 -7.32
C ALA A 562 31.58 -42.11 -5.81
N LYS A 563 32.45 -42.95 -5.23
CA LYS A 563 32.52 -43.22 -3.78
C LYS A 563 32.96 -42.00 -2.96
N ALA A 564 33.83 -41.15 -3.51
CA ALA A 564 34.26 -39.91 -2.86
C ALA A 564 33.19 -38.82 -2.97
N GLN A 565 32.51 -38.69 -4.12
CA GLN A 565 31.35 -37.79 -4.25
C GLN A 565 30.21 -38.20 -3.32
N GLU A 566 29.91 -39.49 -3.21
CA GLU A 566 28.92 -40.01 -2.25
C GLU A 566 29.29 -39.70 -0.79
N ALA A 567 30.58 -39.77 -0.43
CA ALA A 567 31.06 -39.42 0.90
C ALA A 567 30.91 -37.90 1.19
N LEU A 568 31.17 -37.04 0.21
CA LEU A 568 30.94 -35.59 0.32
C LEU A 568 29.43 -35.29 0.45
N ARG A 569 28.59 -35.85 -0.42
CA ARG A 569 27.13 -35.74 -0.37
C ARG A 569 26.55 -36.19 0.98
N SER A 570 27.11 -37.25 1.55
CA SER A 570 26.75 -37.77 2.87
C SER A 570 27.24 -36.87 4.02
N ALA A 571 28.32 -36.12 3.84
CA ALA A 571 28.83 -35.15 4.82
C ALA A 571 28.02 -33.85 4.81
N ASP A 572 27.55 -33.40 3.65
CA ASP A 572 26.69 -32.21 3.51
C ASP A 572 25.28 -32.40 4.12
N LYS A 573 24.89 -33.62 4.53
CA LYS A 573 23.51 -33.95 4.93
C LYS A 573 23.13 -33.41 6.32
N ILE A 574 22.15 -32.51 6.35
CA ILE A 574 21.57 -31.95 7.58
C ILE A 574 20.58 -32.96 8.19
N LYS A 575 20.76 -33.30 9.46
CA LYS A 575 19.85 -34.24 10.19
C LYS A 575 18.60 -33.55 10.74
N SER A 576 18.78 -32.32 11.20
CA SER A 576 17.76 -31.38 11.68
C SER A 576 18.45 -30.06 11.90
N LEU A 577 17.79 -28.94 11.58
CA LEU A 577 18.22 -27.64 12.06
C LEU A 577 17.87 -27.50 13.57
N PRO A 578 18.60 -26.67 14.33
CA PRO A 578 18.19 -26.24 15.67
C PRO A 578 16.82 -25.57 15.65
N GLY A 579 16.01 -25.76 16.69
CA GLY A 579 14.67 -25.17 16.76
C GLY A 579 13.66 -25.67 15.72
N GLN A 580 14.03 -26.62 14.85
CA GLN A 580 13.17 -27.20 13.83
C GLN A 580 11.97 -27.95 14.44
N PRO A 581 10.74 -27.75 13.93
CA PRO A 581 9.57 -28.47 14.43
C PRO A 581 9.58 -29.96 14.05
N ARG A 582 8.84 -30.76 14.84
CA ARG A 582 8.62 -32.19 14.55
C ARG A 582 7.69 -32.36 13.35
N GLY A 583 7.90 -33.43 12.58
CA GLY A 583 7.06 -33.78 11.43
C GLY A 583 7.60 -33.35 10.07
N VAL A 584 8.80 -32.75 10.02
CA VAL A 584 9.55 -32.57 8.77
C VAL A 584 9.93 -33.94 8.19
N ASP A 585 9.48 -34.21 6.97
CA ASP A 585 9.58 -35.49 6.25
C ASP A 585 10.34 -35.37 4.91
N PHE A 586 11.09 -34.29 4.71
CA PHE A 586 11.97 -34.09 3.55
C PHE A 586 13.46 -34.11 3.92
N GLU A 587 14.30 -34.42 2.93
CA GLU A 587 15.76 -34.44 3.07
C GLU A 587 16.35 -33.05 2.79
N GLN A 588 17.43 -32.70 3.50
CA GLN A 588 18.09 -31.40 3.40
C GLN A 588 19.61 -31.49 3.53
N TYR A 589 20.33 -30.66 2.78
CA TYR A 589 21.78 -30.70 2.67
C TYR A 589 22.34 -29.28 2.56
N ALA A 590 23.48 -29.02 3.18
CA ALA A 590 24.23 -27.77 2.99
C ALA A 590 25.74 -28.00 3.11
N GLY A 591 26.49 -27.17 2.39
CA GLY A 591 27.94 -27.24 2.32
C GLY A 591 28.51 -26.38 1.20
N TYR A 592 29.77 -26.65 0.85
CA TYR A 592 30.54 -25.83 -0.08
C TYR A 592 30.84 -26.54 -1.41
N ILE A 593 30.79 -25.77 -2.49
CA ILE A 593 31.28 -26.13 -3.82
C ILE A 593 32.32 -25.10 -4.25
N THR A 594 33.56 -25.53 -4.41
CA THR A 594 34.65 -24.69 -4.92
C THR A 594 34.38 -24.35 -6.40
N VAL A 595 34.44 -23.05 -6.74
CA VAL A 595 34.25 -22.55 -8.13
C VAL A 595 35.56 -22.06 -8.73
N ASN A 596 36.48 -21.49 -7.95
CA ASN A 596 37.84 -21.21 -8.39
C ASN A 596 38.85 -21.48 -7.25
N ASN A 597 39.60 -22.58 -7.35
CA ASN A 597 40.56 -22.98 -6.32
C ASN A 597 41.78 -22.05 -6.24
N ALA A 598 42.24 -21.48 -7.37
CA ALA A 598 43.36 -20.53 -7.38
C ALA A 598 42.99 -19.20 -6.71
N GLU A 599 41.79 -18.69 -6.98
CA GLU A 599 41.24 -17.51 -6.33
C GLU A 599 40.69 -17.80 -4.92
N GLY A 600 40.54 -19.07 -4.50
CA GLY A 600 40.00 -19.46 -3.20
C GLY A 600 38.50 -19.18 -3.06
N ARG A 601 37.75 -19.29 -4.17
CA ARG A 601 36.34 -18.94 -4.26
C ARG A 601 35.47 -20.19 -4.14
N GLU A 602 34.57 -20.19 -3.15
CA GLU A 602 33.64 -21.28 -2.86
C GLU A 602 32.23 -20.73 -2.68
N LEU A 603 31.24 -21.31 -3.35
CA LEU A 603 29.84 -20.98 -3.10
C LEU A 603 29.23 -21.96 -2.09
N PHE A 604 28.55 -21.41 -1.10
CA PHE A 604 27.72 -22.13 -0.15
C PHE A 604 26.33 -22.39 -0.77
N TYR A 605 25.72 -23.52 -0.41
CA TYR A 605 24.37 -23.87 -0.86
C TYR A 605 23.54 -24.51 0.24
N TYR A 606 22.21 -24.43 0.09
CA TYR A 606 21.22 -25.17 0.87
C TYR A 606 20.22 -25.85 -0.09
N LEU A 607 20.24 -27.18 -0.12
CA LEU A 607 19.28 -28.02 -0.84
C LEU A 607 18.16 -28.44 0.12
N VAL A 608 16.91 -28.24 -0.29
CA VAL A 608 15.73 -28.87 0.31
C VAL A 608 15.03 -29.73 -0.73
N GLU A 609 14.92 -31.03 -0.45
CA GLU A 609 14.13 -31.94 -1.27
C GLU A 609 12.63 -31.71 -1.04
N THR A 610 11.79 -32.24 -1.95
CA THR A 610 10.36 -32.33 -1.68
C THR A 610 10.04 -33.48 -0.71
N PRO A 611 9.03 -33.35 0.16
CA PRO A 611 8.53 -34.46 0.99
C PRO A 611 8.12 -35.73 0.20
N LYS A 612 7.76 -35.60 -1.09
CA LYS A 612 7.11 -36.68 -1.84
C LYS A 612 7.66 -36.83 -3.25
N ASN A 613 8.35 -37.96 -3.47
CA ASN A 613 8.91 -38.40 -4.75
C ASN A 613 9.98 -37.44 -5.32
N SER A 614 10.96 -37.03 -4.50
CA SER A 614 12.01 -36.07 -4.88
C SER A 614 12.76 -36.43 -6.17
N SER A 615 13.03 -37.71 -6.40
CA SER A 615 13.62 -38.30 -7.61
C SER A 615 12.79 -38.13 -8.91
N SER A 616 11.54 -37.66 -8.83
CA SER A 616 10.69 -37.39 -10.01
C SER A 616 10.31 -35.91 -10.17
N LYS A 617 10.53 -35.07 -9.14
CA LYS A 617 10.23 -33.64 -9.18
C LYS A 617 11.32 -32.84 -9.91
N PRO A 618 10.99 -31.66 -10.48
CA PRO A 618 12.00 -30.74 -11.03
C PRO A 618 13.01 -30.30 -9.95
N LEU A 619 14.12 -29.76 -10.42
CA LEU A 619 15.06 -28.99 -9.60
C LEU A 619 14.87 -27.51 -9.93
N ILE A 620 14.76 -26.68 -8.90
CA ILE A 620 14.84 -25.22 -8.99
C ILE A 620 16.17 -24.81 -8.38
N LEU A 621 16.97 -24.02 -9.10
CA LEU A 621 18.09 -23.29 -8.50
C LEU A 621 17.63 -21.86 -8.22
N TRP A 622 17.77 -21.41 -6.98
CA TRP A 622 17.30 -20.11 -6.49
C TRP A 622 18.44 -19.13 -6.21
N LEU A 623 18.31 -17.90 -6.71
CA LEU A 623 19.22 -16.77 -6.48
C LEU A 623 18.43 -15.51 -6.03
N ASN A 624 18.66 -14.99 -4.82
CA ASN A 624 18.22 -13.62 -4.49
C ASN A 624 19.11 -12.56 -5.18
N GLY A 625 18.67 -11.30 -5.13
CA GLY A 625 19.33 -10.18 -5.81
C GLY A 625 20.38 -9.42 -4.99
N GLY A 626 20.10 -8.15 -4.73
CA GLY A 626 21.05 -7.16 -4.21
C GLY A 626 21.54 -6.18 -5.29
N PRO A 627 22.73 -6.36 -5.90
CA PRO A 627 23.59 -7.55 -5.86
C PRO A 627 24.26 -7.76 -4.50
N GLY A 628 24.40 -9.03 -4.08
CA GLY A 628 25.12 -9.40 -2.86
C GLY A 628 24.26 -9.85 -1.67
N CYS A 629 22.97 -10.13 -1.89
CA CYS A 629 22.05 -10.61 -0.85
C CYS A 629 21.92 -12.14 -0.82
N SER A 630 21.68 -12.70 0.36
CA SER A 630 21.71 -14.15 0.57
C SER A 630 20.44 -14.88 0.12
N SER A 631 20.64 -15.92 -0.68
CA SER A 631 19.63 -16.93 -1.04
C SER A 631 19.24 -17.86 0.13
N LEU A 632 20.09 -17.99 1.16
CA LEU A 632 19.74 -18.68 2.41
C LEU A 632 18.87 -17.78 3.28
N GLY A 633 19.16 -16.47 3.32
CA GLY A 633 18.44 -15.47 4.10
C GLY A 633 17.02 -15.27 3.59
N TYR A 634 16.86 -14.55 2.49
CA TYR A 634 15.53 -14.22 1.96
C TYR A 634 14.85 -15.46 1.39
N GLY A 635 15.41 -16.05 0.33
CA GLY A 635 14.83 -17.18 -0.38
C GLY A 635 14.41 -18.36 0.50
N ALA A 636 15.30 -18.82 1.39
CA ALA A 636 15.06 -20.02 2.19
C ALA A 636 14.37 -19.81 3.55
N MET A 637 14.51 -18.63 4.19
CA MET A 637 13.99 -18.37 5.54
C MET A 637 12.91 -17.28 5.63
N VAL A 638 12.71 -16.47 4.57
CA VAL A 638 11.69 -15.40 4.50
C VAL A 638 10.66 -15.65 3.38
N GLU A 639 11.03 -16.34 2.30
CA GLU A 639 10.26 -16.44 1.05
C GLU A 639 9.81 -17.87 0.67
N VAL A 640 10.44 -18.51 -0.31
CA VAL A 640 9.94 -19.75 -0.95
C VAL A 640 10.35 -21.04 -0.22
N GLY A 641 11.23 -20.95 0.77
CA GLY A 641 11.73 -22.09 1.56
C GLY A 641 10.76 -22.66 2.62
N PRO A 642 11.06 -23.85 3.17
CA PRO A 642 10.16 -24.63 4.03
C PRO A 642 9.97 -24.11 5.46
N PHE A 643 10.75 -23.11 5.88
CA PHE A 643 10.73 -22.62 7.25
C PHE A 643 10.53 -21.11 7.33
N ARG A 644 10.14 -20.65 8.51
CA ARG A 644 10.28 -19.25 8.96
C ARG A 644 10.97 -19.22 10.31
N VAL A 645 11.82 -18.21 10.51
CA VAL A 645 12.42 -17.94 11.81
C VAL A 645 11.41 -17.17 12.65
N ASN A 646 11.12 -17.68 13.84
CA ASN A 646 10.18 -17.06 14.77
C ASN A 646 10.83 -15.84 15.47
N ALA A 647 10.03 -14.93 16.04
CA ALA A 647 10.51 -13.71 16.71
C ALA A 647 11.39 -13.91 17.96
N ASP A 648 11.73 -15.15 18.33
CA ASP A 648 12.75 -15.48 19.33
C ASP A 648 14.17 -15.61 18.73
N GLY A 649 14.29 -15.58 17.40
CA GLY A 649 15.52 -15.79 16.62
C GLY A 649 16.17 -17.15 16.85
N LYS A 650 15.42 -18.17 17.31
CA LYS A 650 15.93 -19.45 17.82
C LYS A 650 15.10 -20.66 17.43
N THR A 651 13.82 -20.48 17.14
CA THR A 651 12.91 -21.57 16.74
C THR A 651 12.35 -21.34 15.33
N LEU A 652 12.03 -22.44 14.66
CA LEU A 652 11.45 -22.42 13.32
C LEU A 652 9.97 -22.79 13.35
N SER A 653 9.20 -22.27 12.39
CA SER A 653 7.87 -22.74 12.03
C SER A 653 7.87 -23.27 10.58
N ILE A 654 6.97 -24.20 10.24
CA ILE A 654 6.85 -24.74 8.87
C ILE A 654 6.04 -23.77 8.01
N PHE A 655 6.56 -23.43 6.83
CA PHE A 655 5.86 -22.63 5.85
C PHE A 655 5.01 -23.50 4.92
N LYS A 656 3.68 -23.42 5.08
CA LYS A 656 2.67 -24.20 4.32
C LYS A 656 2.84 -24.13 2.78
N TYR A 657 3.30 -23.00 2.26
CA TYR A 657 3.32 -22.69 0.81
C TYR A 657 4.69 -22.83 0.17
N ALA A 658 5.66 -23.41 0.89
CA ALA A 658 7.03 -23.57 0.40
C ALA A 658 7.06 -24.28 -0.96
N TRP A 659 7.91 -23.81 -1.86
CA TRP A 659 8.02 -24.36 -3.22
C TRP A 659 8.54 -25.82 -3.22
N ASN A 660 9.14 -26.29 -2.12
CA ASN A 660 9.53 -27.69 -1.98
C ASN A 660 8.33 -28.65 -1.82
N ASN A 661 7.10 -28.15 -1.66
CA ASN A 661 5.89 -28.97 -1.84
C ASN A 661 5.76 -29.51 -3.28
N VAL A 662 6.30 -28.79 -4.28
CA VAL A 662 6.15 -29.13 -5.70
C VAL A 662 7.47 -29.46 -6.42
N ALA A 663 8.60 -28.89 -5.99
CA ALA A 663 9.93 -29.10 -6.57
C ALA A 663 10.98 -29.51 -5.52
N ASN A 664 12.22 -29.77 -5.94
CA ASN A 664 13.39 -29.67 -5.05
C ASN A 664 14.01 -28.27 -5.24
N ILE A 665 14.43 -27.58 -4.19
CA ILE A 665 15.01 -26.22 -4.29
C ILE A 665 16.47 -26.25 -3.83
N LEU A 666 17.35 -25.69 -4.64
CA LEU A 666 18.76 -25.44 -4.38
C LEU A 666 19.00 -23.94 -4.27
N PHE A 667 19.03 -23.44 -3.03
CA PHE A 667 19.42 -22.06 -2.72
C PHE A 667 20.94 -21.93 -2.81
N VAL A 668 21.45 -20.94 -3.53
CA VAL A 668 22.90 -20.73 -3.72
C VAL A 668 23.28 -19.32 -3.32
N GLU A 669 24.19 -19.17 -2.36
CA GLU A 669 24.69 -17.86 -1.95
C GLU A 669 25.73 -17.38 -2.97
N SER A 670 25.35 -16.43 -3.82
CA SER A 670 26.11 -15.99 -5.00
C SER A 670 26.03 -14.47 -5.14
N PRO A 671 27.11 -13.76 -5.55
CA PRO A 671 28.43 -14.29 -5.89
C PRO A 671 29.25 -14.72 -4.65
N ALA A 672 30.51 -15.13 -4.87
CA ALA A 672 31.39 -15.50 -3.77
C ALA A 672 31.73 -14.29 -2.88
N GLY A 673 31.55 -14.43 -1.56
CA GLY A 673 31.54 -13.32 -0.59
C GLY A 673 30.16 -12.99 -0.02
N VAL A 674 29.07 -13.57 -0.54
CA VAL A 674 27.72 -13.43 0.02
C VAL A 674 27.47 -14.49 1.10
N GLY A 675 26.94 -14.07 2.26
CA GLY A 675 26.55 -14.98 3.33
C GLY A 675 27.72 -15.84 3.82
N PHE A 676 27.63 -17.16 3.67
CA PHE A 676 28.72 -18.09 3.99
C PHE A 676 29.70 -18.35 2.84
N SER A 677 29.41 -17.90 1.61
CA SER A 677 30.28 -18.09 0.44
C SER A 677 31.58 -17.31 0.56
N LYS A 678 32.70 -17.94 0.15
CA LYS A 678 34.06 -17.45 0.42
C LYS A 678 34.71 -16.84 -0.81
N ALA A 679 35.38 -15.71 -0.64
CA ALA A 679 36.29 -15.10 -1.60
C ALA A 679 37.54 -14.57 -0.86
N LYS A 680 38.62 -14.22 -1.57
CA LYS A 680 39.74 -13.47 -0.97
C LYS A 680 39.41 -11.98 -0.99
N VAL A 681 39.87 -11.26 0.04
CA VAL A 681 39.71 -9.80 0.17
C VAL A 681 40.26 -9.07 -1.07
N GLY A 682 39.54 -8.06 -1.57
CA GLY A 682 39.92 -7.30 -2.77
C GLY A 682 39.68 -8.03 -4.10
N GLN A 683 38.76 -9.00 -4.13
CA GLN A 683 38.32 -9.65 -5.37
C GLN A 683 37.01 -9.04 -5.88
N ILE A 684 37.11 -8.29 -6.97
CA ILE A 684 35.97 -7.73 -7.71
C ILE A 684 35.05 -8.85 -8.24
N ASN A 685 33.76 -8.71 -7.97
CA ASN A 685 32.67 -9.50 -8.55
C ASN A 685 32.05 -8.75 -9.74
N GLY A 686 31.23 -9.42 -10.53
CA GLY A 686 30.54 -8.78 -11.65
C GLY A 686 29.69 -9.75 -12.45
N ASP A 687 28.84 -9.24 -13.33
CA ASP A 687 27.75 -10.01 -13.94
C ASP A 687 28.23 -11.29 -14.67
N ALA A 688 29.15 -11.14 -15.63
CA ALA A 688 29.73 -12.25 -16.38
C ALA A 688 30.48 -13.27 -15.49
N ARG A 689 31.27 -12.79 -14.51
CA ARG A 689 31.96 -13.65 -13.53
C ARG A 689 30.96 -14.46 -12.70
N THR A 690 29.87 -13.82 -12.28
CA THR A 690 28.80 -14.44 -11.48
C THR A 690 28.07 -15.53 -12.29
N ALA A 691 27.81 -15.30 -13.58
CA ALA A 691 27.21 -16.30 -14.46
C ALA A 691 28.14 -17.52 -14.69
N LYS A 692 29.43 -17.28 -14.94
CA LYS A 692 30.48 -18.31 -15.10
C LYS A 692 30.66 -19.14 -13.81
N GLU A 693 30.73 -18.49 -12.65
CA GLU A 693 30.88 -19.17 -11.36
C GLU A 693 29.64 -19.99 -10.98
N ASN A 694 28.43 -19.50 -11.26
CA ASN A 694 27.21 -20.29 -11.05
C ASN A 694 27.11 -21.50 -11.99
N TYR A 695 27.63 -21.42 -13.21
CA TYR A 695 27.78 -22.58 -14.10
C TYR A 695 28.79 -23.60 -13.55
N MET A 696 29.98 -23.14 -13.11
CA MET A 696 30.98 -24.02 -12.51
C MET A 696 30.48 -24.67 -11.22
N PHE A 697 29.75 -23.92 -10.39
CA PHE A 697 29.02 -24.43 -9.23
C PHE A 697 28.07 -25.55 -9.62
N LEU A 698 27.15 -25.29 -10.57
CA LEU A 698 26.11 -26.25 -10.94
C LEU A 698 26.69 -27.52 -11.55
N VAL A 699 27.73 -27.44 -12.38
CA VAL A 699 28.43 -28.63 -12.90
C VAL A 699 29.10 -29.42 -11.78
N ASN A 700 29.87 -28.77 -10.89
CA ASN A 700 30.56 -29.44 -9.79
C ASN A 700 29.57 -30.04 -8.76
N TRP A 701 28.45 -29.35 -8.50
CA TRP A 701 27.36 -29.81 -7.65
C TRP A 701 26.62 -31.01 -8.25
N LEU A 702 26.40 -31.03 -9.57
CA LEU A 702 25.82 -32.18 -10.27
C LEU A 702 26.74 -33.41 -10.27
N GLU A 703 28.05 -33.27 -10.10
CA GLU A 703 28.95 -34.40 -9.83
C GLU A 703 28.85 -34.91 -8.39
N ARG A 704 28.51 -34.06 -7.41
CA ARG A 704 28.24 -34.46 -6.02
C ARG A 704 26.83 -35.05 -5.83
N PHE A 705 25.84 -34.54 -6.55
CA PHE A 705 24.44 -35.00 -6.54
C PHE A 705 24.03 -35.56 -7.92
N PRO A 706 24.63 -36.69 -8.37
CA PRO A 706 24.44 -37.22 -9.72
C PRO A 706 22.99 -37.64 -10.03
N GLN A 707 22.13 -37.81 -9.02
CA GLN A 707 20.70 -38.05 -9.26
C GLN A 707 20.03 -36.92 -10.06
N TYR A 708 20.45 -35.66 -9.85
CA TYR A 708 19.79 -34.51 -10.47
C TYR A 708 20.16 -34.25 -11.93
N LYS A 709 21.19 -34.91 -12.49
CA LYS A 709 21.68 -34.65 -13.86
C LYS A 709 20.61 -34.72 -14.95
N ASN A 710 19.62 -35.59 -14.78
CA ASN A 710 18.52 -35.78 -15.73
C ASN A 710 17.23 -35.01 -15.38
N HIS A 711 17.15 -34.37 -14.21
CA HIS A 711 15.94 -33.67 -13.77
C HIS A 711 15.67 -32.44 -14.67
N LYS A 712 14.40 -32.03 -14.76
CA LYS A 712 14.05 -30.75 -15.39
C LYS A 712 14.56 -29.62 -14.48
N LEU A 713 15.56 -28.87 -14.93
CA LEU A 713 16.08 -27.70 -14.22
C LEU A 713 15.26 -26.47 -14.58
N PHE A 714 14.92 -25.68 -13.57
CA PHE A 714 14.46 -24.31 -13.69
C PHE A 714 15.41 -23.39 -12.91
N LEU A 715 15.64 -22.19 -13.43
CA LEU A 715 16.29 -21.13 -12.68
C LEU A 715 15.22 -20.20 -12.11
N ALA A 716 15.35 -19.81 -10.85
CA ALA A 716 14.45 -18.90 -10.17
C ALA A 716 15.22 -17.88 -9.33
N GLY A 717 14.59 -16.75 -9.02
CA GLY A 717 15.20 -15.69 -8.22
C GLY A 717 14.41 -14.40 -8.25
N GLU A 718 14.84 -13.40 -7.48
CA GLU A 718 14.15 -12.11 -7.40
C GLU A 718 15.11 -10.90 -7.46
N SER A 719 14.56 -9.71 -7.64
CA SER A 719 15.31 -8.44 -7.60
C SER A 719 16.41 -8.39 -8.68
N TYR A 720 17.67 -8.12 -8.29
CA TYR A 720 18.84 -8.15 -9.18
C TYR A 720 19.11 -9.52 -9.85
N ALA A 721 18.38 -10.59 -9.47
CA ALA A 721 18.32 -11.81 -10.27
C ALA A 721 17.78 -11.57 -11.71
N GLY A 722 17.12 -10.44 -11.96
CA GLY A 722 16.83 -9.91 -13.31
C GLY A 722 18.06 -9.71 -14.20
N HIS A 723 19.26 -9.55 -13.62
CA HIS A 723 20.54 -9.63 -14.33
C HIS A 723 21.18 -11.03 -14.23
N TYR A 724 21.20 -11.66 -13.04
CA TYR A 724 21.85 -12.97 -12.84
C TYR A 724 21.24 -14.10 -13.70
N ILE A 725 19.92 -14.28 -13.63
CA ILE A 725 19.21 -15.44 -14.19
C ILE A 725 19.29 -15.47 -15.72
N PRO A 726 19.10 -14.36 -16.47
CA PRO A 726 19.23 -14.39 -17.92
C PRO A 726 20.64 -14.71 -18.40
N GLN A 727 21.68 -14.17 -17.76
CA GLN A 727 23.08 -14.42 -18.13
C GLN A 727 23.51 -15.84 -17.79
N PHE A 728 23.12 -16.35 -16.63
CA PHE A 728 23.37 -17.74 -16.24
C PHE A 728 22.64 -18.73 -17.17
N ALA A 729 21.40 -18.42 -17.57
CA ALA A 729 20.65 -19.19 -18.55
C ALA A 729 21.35 -19.22 -19.93
N ASP A 730 21.81 -18.08 -20.44
CA ASP A 730 22.53 -18.02 -21.73
C ASP A 730 23.88 -18.75 -21.69
N TYR A 731 24.60 -18.67 -20.56
CA TYR A 731 25.83 -19.43 -20.34
C TYR A 731 25.56 -20.94 -20.37
N ILE A 732 24.53 -21.43 -19.67
CA ILE A 732 24.10 -22.84 -19.74
C ILE A 732 23.76 -23.26 -21.17
N LEU A 733 22.95 -22.48 -21.88
CA LEU A 733 22.51 -22.81 -23.25
C LEU A 733 23.70 -22.87 -24.21
N SER A 734 24.64 -21.94 -24.11
CA SER A 734 25.84 -21.90 -24.95
C SER A 734 26.81 -23.05 -24.63
N MET A 735 26.98 -23.41 -23.35
CA MET A 735 27.78 -24.57 -22.93
C MET A 735 27.13 -25.92 -23.29
N ASN A 736 25.80 -25.97 -23.44
CA ASN A 736 25.08 -27.11 -24.00
C ASN A 736 25.29 -27.24 -25.52
N GLU A 737 25.23 -26.12 -26.27
CA GLU A 737 25.46 -26.07 -27.72
C GLU A 737 26.88 -26.55 -28.10
N LEU A 738 27.87 -26.20 -27.29
CA LEU A 738 29.27 -26.64 -27.41
C LEU A 738 29.49 -28.13 -27.07
N LYS A 739 28.45 -28.85 -26.63
CA LYS A 739 28.52 -30.27 -26.21
C LYS A 739 29.58 -30.51 -25.13
N SER A 740 29.63 -29.62 -24.14
CA SER A 740 30.44 -29.83 -22.95
C SER A 740 30.08 -31.14 -22.23
N LYS A 741 30.98 -31.63 -21.35
CA LYS A 741 30.88 -32.97 -20.74
C LYS A 741 29.58 -33.22 -19.95
N THR A 742 28.90 -32.16 -19.50
CA THR A 742 27.68 -32.22 -18.70
C THR A 742 26.60 -31.35 -19.35
N ILE A 743 25.70 -31.98 -20.11
CA ILE A 743 24.54 -31.30 -20.72
C ILE A 743 23.48 -31.05 -19.64
N ILE A 744 23.13 -29.79 -19.41
CA ILE A 744 22.20 -29.37 -18.35
C ILE A 744 20.78 -29.26 -18.93
N ASN A 745 19.84 -30.00 -18.33
CA ASN A 745 18.45 -30.12 -18.78
C ASN A 745 17.56 -28.93 -18.36
N LEU A 746 17.98 -27.71 -18.72
CA LEU A 746 17.25 -26.46 -18.48
C LEU A 746 15.90 -26.42 -19.22
N LYS A 747 14.84 -25.94 -18.57
CA LYS A 747 13.45 -25.95 -19.07
C LYS A 747 12.64 -24.66 -18.84
N GLY A 748 13.17 -23.71 -18.10
CA GLY A 748 12.61 -22.37 -17.97
C GLY A 748 13.37 -21.51 -16.96
N ALA A 749 13.04 -20.22 -16.96
CA ALA A 749 13.43 -19.26 -15.95
C ALA A 749 12.18 -18.58 -15.36
N ALA A 750 12.22 -18.22 -14.08
CA ALA A 750 11.21 -17.45 -13.38
C ALA A 750 11.91 -16.33 -12.60
N ILE A 751 11.45 -15.08 -12.69
CA ILE A 751 12.09 -13.97 -11.99
C ILE A 751 11.07 -13.03 -11.36
N GLY A 752 11.13 -12.92 -10.03
CA GLY A 752 10.32 -12.01 -9.22
C GLY A 752 10.89 -10.59 -9.18
N ASN A 753 10.01 -9.60 -9.16
CA ASN A 753 10.30 -8.15 -9.14
C ASN A 753 11.61 -7.79 -9.89
N PRO A 754 11.72 -8.15 -11.18
CA PRO A 754 13.01 -8.36 -11.82
C PRO A 754 13.65 -7.04 -12.23
N TYR A 755 14.81 -6.73 -11.67
CA TYR A 755 15.60 -5.57 -12.08
C TYR A 755 16.17 -5.83 -13.48
N VAL A 756 15.54 -5.23 -14.51
CA VAL A 756 15.85 -5.54 -15.92
C VAL A 756 16.39 -4.32 -16.68
N ASN A 757 16.11 -3.09 -16.23
CA ASN A 757 16.66 -1.86 -16.80
C ASN A 757 16.97 -0.84 -15.71
N LYS A 758 18.25 -0.73 -15.36
CA LYS A 758 18.81 0.06 -14.26
C LYS A 758 18.51 1.56 -14.36
N LEU A 759 18.52 2.10 -15.57
CA LEU A 759 18.25 3.52 -15.85
C LEU A 759 16.75 3.83 -15.80
N GLN A 760 15.93 3.03 -16.50
CA GLN A 760 14.48 3.20 -16.53
C GLN A 760 13.85 3.00 -15.15
N ASN A 761 14.37 2.06 -14.34
CA ASN A 761 13.82 1.79 -13.00
C ASN A 761 13.95 3.01 -12.08
N ARG A 762 15.04 3.79 -12.16
CA ARG A 762 15.21 5.03 -11.38
C ARG A 762 14.08 6.03 -11.60
N GLN A 763 13.61 6.16 -12.84
CA GLN A 763 12.46 6.99 -13.19
C GLN A 763 11.14 6.35 -12.73
N ASP A 764 11.03 5.03 -12.88
CA ASP A 764 9.81 4.30 -12.51
C ASP A 764 9.54 4.33 -11.00
N GLN A 765 10.57 4.31 -10.15
CA GLN A 765 10.43 4.50 -8.69
C GLN A 765 9.73 5.82 -8.35
N ASP A 766 10.15 6.91 -8.98
CA ASP A 766 9.68 8.26 -8.68
C ASP A 766 8.26 8.51 -9.26
N GLU A 767 8.01 8.02 -10.48
CA GLU A 767 6.68 7.97 -11.10
C GLU A 767 5.71 7.11 -10.26
N TYR A 768 6.15 5.94 -9.80
CA TYR A 768 5.33 5.00 -9.01
C TYR A 768 4.82 5.63 -7.71
N LEU A 769 5.70 6.27 -6.95
CA LEU A 769 5.35 6.91 -5.67
C LEU A 769 4.48 8.15 -5.86
N TRP A 770 4.58 8.85 -7.00
CA TRP A 770 3.60 9.88 -7.39
C TRP A 770 2.24 9.26 -7.75
N ARG A 771 2.20 8.22 -8.61
CA ARG A 771 0.96 7.52 -8.97
C ARG A 771 0.21 7.01 -7.74
N ARG A 772 0.92 6.49 -6.73
CA ARG A 772 0.39 6.02 -5.43
C ARG A 772 0.06 7.15 -4.43
N ASP A 773 -0.01 8.40 -4.88
CA ASP A 773 -0.42 9.59 -4.11
C ASP A 773 0.51 10.06 -2.98
N PHE A 774 1.65 9.40 -2.73
CA PHE A 774 2.63 9.79 -1.69
C PHE A 774 3.28 11.15 -1.99
N VAL A 775 3.52 11.44 -3.27
CA VAL A 775 4.13 12.69 -3.78
C VAL A 775 3.06 13.61 -4.38
N THR A 776 3.24 14.93 -4.27
CA THR A 776 2.39 15.93 -4.93
C THR A 776 2.82 16.19 -6.38
N ASP A 777 1.88 16.60 -7.25
CA ASP A 777 2.16 16.94 -8.66
C ASP A 777 3.33 17.92 -8.78
N GLU A 778 3.34 18.97 -7.94
CA GLU A 778 4.36 20.01 -7.90
C GLU A 778 5.75 19.51 -7.46
N ALA A 779 5.81 18.44 -6.66
CA ALA A 779 7.07 17.82 -6.26
C ALA A 779 7.53 16.78 -7.30
N HIS A 780 6.62 16.05 -7.92
CA HIS A 780 6.93 15.11 -9.00
C HIS A 780 7.50 15.81 -10.24
N GLU A 781 6.86 16.88 -10.73
CA GLU A 781 7.38 17.63 -11.88
C GLU A 781 8.73 18.32 -11.58
N ALA A 782 9.00 18.69 -10.32
CA ALA A 782 10.32 19.17 -9.91
C ALA A 782 11.39 18.06 -9.96
N VAL A 783 11.11 16.89 -9.38
CA VAL A 783 11.98 15.69 -9.43
C VAL A 783 12.26 15.29 -10.88
N LYS A 784 11.21 15.16 -11.70
CA LYS A 784 11.28 14.80 -13.11
C LYS A 784 12.16 15.72 -13.95
N LYS A 785 12.11 17.04 -13.67
CA LYS A 785 12.97 18.05 -14.29
C LYS A 785 14.42 17.95 -13.79
N ASP A 786 14.62 17.96 -12.47
CA ASP A 786 15.94 18.13 -11.87
C ASP A 786 16.79 16.84 -11.89
N CYS A 787 16.14 15.68 -12.11
CA CYS A 787 16.77 14.35 -12.23
C CYS A 787 16.95 13.83 -13.66
N GLU A 788 16.70 14.62 -14.72
CA GLU A 788 16.79 14.13 -16.11
C GLU A 788 18.13 13.43 -16.43
N ILE A 789 19.25 14.01 -15.97
CA ILE A 789 20.60 13.46 -16.16
C ILE A 789 20.80 12.12 -15.41
N PHE A 790 20.17 11.96 -14.25
CA PHE A 790 20.26 10.76 -13.39
C PHE A 790 19.52 9.56 -14.01
N TYR A 791 18.44 9.80 -14.74
CA TYR A 791 17.73 8.78 -15.52
C TYR A 791 18.47 8.37 -16.81
N GLN A 792 19.45 9.14 -17.27
CA GLN A 792 20.17 8.91 -18.53
C GLN A 792 21.60 8.38 -18.35
N THR A 793 22.32 8.81 -17.31
CA THR A 793 23.79 8.68 -17.22
C THR A 793 24.32 8.16 -15.88
N GLU A 794 23.42 7.65 -15.02
CA GLU A 794 23.65 7.30 -13.61
C GLU A 794 24.02 8.47 -12.67
N ASN A 795 24.60 9.56 -13.19
CA ASN A 795 25.08 10.73 -12.43
C ASN A 795 23.96 11.41 -11.64
N PHE A 796 24.11 11.46 -10.31
CA PHE A 796 23.14 12.04 -9.40
C PHE A 796 23.52 13.50 -9.09
N THR A 797 22.74 14.46 -9.59
CA THR A 797 22.99 15.90 -9.38
C THR A 797 22.55 16.36 -8.00
N LEU A 798 23.11 17.49 -7.53
CA LEU A 798 22.76 18.07 -6.23
C LEU A 798 21.30 18.59 -6.23
N GLU A 799 20.86 19.10 -7.38
CA GLU A 799 19.50 19.51 -7.69
C GLU A 799 18.54 18.32 -7.57
N CYS A 800 18.85 17.20 -8.22
CA CYS A 800 18.07 15.96 -8.12
C CYS A 800 18.01 15.44 -6.67
N PHE A 801 19.13 15.44 -5.94
CA PHE A 801 19.14 15.07 -4.52
C PHE A 801 18.18 15.93 -3.70
N TYR A 802 18.20 17.26 -3.84
CA TYR A 802 17.30 18.14 -3.12
C TYR A 802 15.84 18.01 -3.57
N ALA A 803 15.59 17.78 -4.86
CA ALA A 803 14.24 17.53 -5.38
C ALA A 803 13.66 16.23 -4.79
N ARG A 804 14.37 15.10 -4.92
CA ARG A 804 13.94 13.79 -4.36
C ARG A 804 13.78 13.88 -2.84
N LYS A 805 14.73 14.47 -2.12
CA LYS A 805 14.66 14.66 -0.66
C LYS A 805 13.50 15.54 -0.19
N LYS A 806 12.96 16.42 -1.05
CA LYS A 806 11.78 17.23 -0.78
C LYS A 806 10.47 16.51 -1.14
N ALA A 807 10.50 15.65 -2.16
CA ALA A 807 9.36 14.88 -2.63
C ALA A 807 9.04 13.66 -1.74
N PHE A 808 10.08 12.87 -1.40
CA PHE A 808 9.95 11.62 -0.65
C PHE A 808 10.17 11.88 0.84
N ILE A 809 9.07 12.06 1.57
CA ILE A 809 9.08 12.47 2.98
C ILE A 809 8.24 11.53 3.86
N GLY A 810 8.82 11.10 4.97
CA GLY A 810 8.26 10.07 5.86
C GLY A 810 9.00 8.74 5.72
N TYR A 811 8.78 7.84 6.68
CA TYR A 811 9.40 6.52 6.69
C TYR A 811 8.44 5.52 6.05
N LEU A 812 8.86 4.97 4.91
CA LEU A 812 8.11 4.01 4.11
C LEU A 812 8.95 2.74 3.98
N ASP A 813 8.31 1.58 4.04
CA ASP A 813 8.92 0.35 3.54
C ASP A 813 8.83 0.42 2.00
N TYR A 814 9.99 0.53 1.33
CA TYR A 814 10.02 0.64 -0.12
C TYR A 814 9.79 -0.71 -0.81
N TYR A 815 10.08 -1.83 -0.14
CA TYR A 815 9.74 -3.17 -0.62
C TYR A 815 8.24 -3.44 -0.51
N ASN A 816 7.53 -2.80 0.44
CA ASN A 816 6.08 -2.92 0.60
C ASN A 816 5.46 -1.63 1.14
N ILE A 817 4.92 -0.79 0.26
CA ILE A 817 4.46 0.57 0.63
C ILE A 817 3.27 0.61 1.63
N TYR A 818 2.64 -0.52 1.95
CA TYR A 818 1.58 -0.63 2.96
C TYR A 818 2.00 -1.37 4.25
N ALA A 819 3.20 -1.93 4.31
CA ALA A 819 3.73 -2.60 5.50
C ALA A 819 4.05 -1.63 6.65
N PRO A 820 4.06 -2.10 7.91
CA PRO A 820 4.75 -1.44 9.01
C PRO A 820 6.26 -1.65 8.90
N LEU A 821 7.04 -0.80 9.56
CA LEU A 821 8.50 -0.88 9.61
C LEU A 821 8.98 -1.53 10.91
N CYS A 822 10.12 -2.22 10.87
CA CYS A 822 10.84 -2.60 12.09
C CYS A 822 11.47 -1.36 12.73
N LEU A 823 10.84 -0.85 13.80
CA LEU A 823 11.18 0.46 14.37
C LEU A 823 11.99 0.37 15.68
N ASN A 824 12.03 -0.80 16.33
CA ASN A 824 12.81 -1.05 17.55
C ASN A 824 13.22 -2.53 17.67
N TYR A 825 14.35 -2.93 17.07
CA TYR A 825 14.93 -4.25 17.37
C TYR A 825 15.60 -4.26 18.75
N ASN A 826 15.09 -5.11 19.63
CA ASN A 826 15.78 -5.55 20.85
C ASN A 826 15.21 -6.91 21.25
N ALA A 827 15.92 -7.99 20.91
CA ALA A 827 15.44 -9.37 21.05
C ALA A 827 15.02 -9.78 22.47
N SER A 828 15.44 -9.02 23.49
CA SER A 828 15.05 -9.24 24.89
C SER A 828 13.67 -8.65 25.26
N SER A 829 13.04 -7.88 24.39
CA SER A 829 11.78 -7.15 24.67
C SER A 829 10.78 -7.08 23.52
N HIS A 830 11.01 -7.74 22.39
CA HIS A 830 10.03 -7.82 21.30
C HIS A 830 8.83 -8.69 21.72
N SER A 831 7.61 -8.26 21.43
CA SER A 831 6.40 -8.92 21.93
C SER A 831 5.78 -9.82 20.86
N LYS A 832 5.21 -10.96 21.26
CA LYS A 832 4.34 -11.76 20.39
C LYS A 832 3.06 -11.03 19.93
N THR A 833 2.81 -9.82 20.44
CA THR A 833 1.71 -8.96 20.00
C THR A 833 2.05 -8.10 18.79
N ASP A 834 3.30 -8.14 18.32
CA ASP A 834 3.78 -7.32 17.20
C ASP A 834 3.66 -8.08 15.84
N GLU A 835 3.12 -9.31 15.86
CA GLU A 835 2.59 -10.01 14.68
C GLU A 835 1.60 -9.09 13.93
N THR A 836 1.92 -8.77 12.67
CA THR A 836 1.18 -7.76 11.91
C THR A 836 -0.14 -8.28 11.34
N GLU A 837 -1.00 -7.34 10.92
CA GLU A 837 -2.21 -7.57 10.11
C GLU A 837 -1.92 -8.15 8.70
N GLN A 838 -0.66 -8.54 8.43
CA GLN A 838 -0.19 -9.15 7.17
C GLN A 838 0.52 -10.50 7.40
N GLY A 839 0.57 -11.00 8.64
CA GLY A 839 1.10 -12.33 8.99
C GLY A 839 2.60 -12.57 8.77
N ILE A 840 3.37 -11.53 8.43
CA ILE A 840 4.83 -11.51 8.46
C ILE A 840 5.27 -10.38 9.41
N ASP A 841 6.24 -10.67 10.27
CA ASP A 841 6.84 -9.69 11.17
C ASP A 841 7.85 -8.81 10.40
N PRO A 842 7.77 -7.47 10.46
CA PRO A 842 8.65 -6.58 9.71
C PRO A 842 10.10 -6.61 10.20
N CYS A 843 10.38 -7.24 11.35
CA CYS A 843 11.71 -7.47 11.88
C CYS A 843 12.29 -8.86 11.53
N ILE A 844 11.65 -9.63 10.64
CA ILE A 844 12.03 -11.02 10.32
C ILE A 844 13.50 -11.18 9.89
N ASP A 845 14.06 -10.20 9.20
CA ASP A 845 15.46 -10.22 8.76
C ASP A 845 16.43 -10.24 9.96
N TYR A 846 16.17 -9.44 10.99
CA TYR A 846 16.97 -9.43 12.22
C TYR A 846 16.86 -10.74 13.01
N PHE A 847 15.70 -11.41 12.99
CA PHE A 847 15.56 -12.74 13.60
C PHE A 847 16.33 -13.78 12.78
N THR A 848 16.29 -13.68 11.45
CA THR A 848 16.96 -14.58 10.51
C THR A 848 18.47 -14.49 10.63
N GLU A 849 19.02 -13.27 10.67
CA GLU A 849 20.45 -13.03 10.91
C GLU A 849 20.90 -13.49 12.29
N HIS A 850 20.10 -13.26 13.35
CA HIS A 850 20.42 -13.79 14.68
C HIS A 850 20.43 -15.33 14.69
N TYR A 851 19.43 -15.96 14.08
CA TYR A 851 19.27 -17.40 14.03
C TYR A 851 20.39 -18.09 13.24
N ILE A 852 20.69 -17.62 12.02
CA ILE A 852 21.75 -18.18 11.17
C ILE A 852 23.12 -18.01 11.85
N ASN A 853 23.32 -16.97 12.66
CA ASN A 853 24.55 -16.78 13.42
C ASN A 853 24.72 -17.65 14.68
N LEU A 854 23.69 -18.40 15.13
CA LEU A 854 23.83 -19.28 16.29
C LEU A 854 24.90 -20.37 16.02
N PRO A 855 25.85 -20.64 16.94
CA PRO A 855 26.91 -21.63 16.71
C PRO A 855 26.41 -23.04 16.36
N GLU A 856 25.29 -23.46 16.95
CA GLU A 856 24.61 -24.71 16.62
C GLU A 856 23.97 -24.72 15.22
N VAL A 857 23.55 -23.55 14.71
CA VAL A 857 22.94 -23.40 13.38
C VAL A 857 24.02 -23.39 12.31
N LYS A 858 25.10 -22.60 12.46
CA LYS A 858 26.29 -22.67 11.58
C LYS A 858 26.81 -24.09 11.46
N LYS A 859 26.92 -24.79 12.60
CA LYS A 859 27.35 -26.19 12.67
C LYS A 859 26.38 -27.15 11.98
N ALA A 860 25.06 -26.94 12.07
CA ALA A 860 24.07 -27.78 11.40
C ALA A 860 24.04 -27.56 9.88
N PHE A 861 24.38 -26.35 9.42
CA PHE A 861 24.58 -26.01 8.00
C PHE A 861 25.96 -26.39 7.44
N HIS A 862 26.88 -26.90 8.27
CA HIS A 862 28.28 -27.16 7.92
C HIS A 862 29.04 -25.91 7.44
N ALA A 863 28.56 -24.72 7.82
CA ALA A 863 29.16 -23.44 7.50
C ALA A 863 30.46 -23.19 8.30
N ASP A 864 31.32 -22.32 7.80
CA ASP A 864 32.53 -21.91 8.51
C ASP A 864 32.16 -21.11 9.78
N PRO A 865 32.55 -21.55 10.99
CA PRO A 865 32.15 -20.89 12.24
C PRO A 865 32.78 -19.50 12.42
N ASN A 866 33.80 -19.16 11.63
CA ASN A 866 34.49 -17.87 11.70
C ASN A 866 33.85 -16.78 10.82
N ILE A 867 32.94 -17.15 9.91
CA ILE A 867 32.19 -16.19 9.09
C ILE A 867 31.02 -15.67 9.93
N GLU A 868 31.00 -14.37 10.21
CA GLU A 868 29.79 -13.67 10.65
C GLU A 868 28.88 -13.50 9.43
N TRP A 869 27.68 -14.08 9.49
CA TRP A 869 26.76 -14.09 8.37
C TRP A 869 25.89 -12.84 8.41
N VAL A 870 25.63 -12.22 7.26
CA VAL A 870 24.76 -11.05 7.12
C VAL A 870 23.79 -11.24 5.97
N GLN A 871 22.61 -10.62 6.07
CA GLN A 871 21.53 -10.76 5.08
C GLN A 871 21.96 -10.32 3.66
N CYS A 872 22.73 -9.22 3.58
CA CYS A 872 23.39 -8.73 2.37
C CYS A 872 24.81 -8.24 2.72
N ASN A 873 25.77 -8.44 1.82
CA ASN A 873 27.14 -7.93 2.00
C ASN A 873 27.29 -6.58 1.30
N GLU A 874 27.17 -5.48 2.06
CA GLU A 874 27.33 -4.09 1.57
C GLU A 874 28.78 -3.76 1.16
N ASP A 875 29.78 -4.47 1.69
CA ASP A 875 31.20 -4.31 1.35
C ASP A 875 31.60 -5.10 0.07
N LEU A 876 30.63 -5.68 -0.64
CA LEU A 876 30.87 -6.51 -1.82
C LEU A 876 31.23 -5.66 -3.06
N GLU A 877 32.52 -5.56 -3.37
CA GLU A 877 32.99 -4.99 -4.64
C GLU A 877 32.33 -5.69 -5.85
N TYR A 878 31.44 -5.00 -6.55
CA TYR A 878 30.65 -5.53 -7.68
C TYR A 878 30.63 -4.56 -8.88
N THR A 879 31.22 -4.97 -10.00
CA THR A 879 31.14 -4.22 -11.27
C THR A 879 30.03 -4.80 -12.15
N SER A 880 28.94 -4.04 -12.31
CA SER A 880 28.02 -4.26 -13.42
C SER A 880 28.45 -3.46 -14.65
N LYS A 881 28.39 -4.09 -15.82
CA LYS A 881 28.66 -3.44 -17.12
C LYS A 881 27.37 -3.10 -17.88
N ASP A 882 26.37 -3.95 -17.77
CA ASP A 882 25.17 -3.89 -18.60
C ASP A 882 24.07 -3.15 -17.86
N ASN A 883 23.69 -1.96 -18.33
CA ASN A 883 22.56 -1.21 -17.77
C ASN A 883 21.19 -1.91 -17.95
N THR A 884 21.12 -3.00 -18.73
CA THR A 884 19.90 -3.77 -18.93
C THR A 884 20.17 -5.22 -19.37
N SER A 885 19.33 -6.15 -18.91
CA SER A 885 19.35 -7.56 -19.33
C SER A 885 18.39 -7.88 -20.49
N ILE A 886 17.67 -6.89 -21.04
CA ILE A 886 16.68 -7.05 -22.14
C ILE A 886 17.25 -7.83 -23.34
N PRO A 887 18.47 -7.56 -23.87
CA PRO A 887 19.01 -8.32 -24.98
C PRO A 887 19.22 -9.81 -24.64
N THR A 888 19.70 -10.09 -23.43
CA THR A 888 19.94 -11.45 -22.92
C THR A 888 18.64 -12.21 -22.68
N ILE A 889 17.61 -11.55 -22.16
CA ILE A 889 16.25 -12.13 -22.06
C ILE A 889 15.71 -12.46 -23.46
N LYS A 890 15.91 -11.58 -24.44
CA LYS A 890 15.52 -11.86 -25.84
C LYS A 890 16.29 -13.05 -26.42
N LYS A 891 17.60 -13.13 -26.17
CA LYS A 891 18.51 -14.23 -26.61
C LYS A 891 18.09 -15.60 -26.07
N ILE A 892 17.79 -15.72 -24.77
CA ILE A 892 17.35 -17.00 -24.18
C ILE A 892 15.94 -17.40 -24.64
N VAL A 893 15.03 -16.44 -24.80
CA VAL A 893 13.68 -16.68 -25.33
C VAL A 893 13.73 -17.17 -26.79
N THR A 894 14.56 -16.58 -27.66
CA THR A 894 14.72 -17.05 -29.05
C THR A 894 15.46 -18.39 -29.15
N LYS A 895 16.32 -18.73 -28.18
CA LYS A 895 16.85 -20.10 -27.98
C LYS A 895 15.80 -21.10 -27.45
N GLY A 896 14.55 -20.67 -27.26
CA GLY A 896 13.42 -21.54 -26.87
C GLY A 896 13.27 -21.76 -25.37
N LEU A 897 13.96 -20.99 -24.53
CA LEU A 897 13.75 -21.01 -23.08
C LEU A 897 12.44 -20.28 -22.73
N ARG A 898 11.59 -20.93 -21.95
CA ARG A 898 10.37 -20.29 -21.42
C ARG A 898 10.74 -19.39 -20.23
N VAL A 899 10.38 -18.12 -20.29
CA VAL A 899 10.65 -17.14 -19.22
C VAL A 899 9.34 -16.68 -18.59
N MET A 900 9.26 -16.67 -17.26
CA MET A 900 8.20 -15.99 -16.53
C MET A 900 8.81 -14.80 -15.79
N LEU A 901 8.30 -13.60 -16.04
CA LEU A 901 8.59 -12.43 -15.22
C LEU A 901 7.33 -12.15 -14.39
N TYR A 902 7.48 -11.99 -13.08
CA TYR A 902 6.37 -11.66 -12.20
C TYR A 902 6.73 -10.50 -11.28
N SER A 903 5.74 -9.74 -10.84
CA SER A 903 6.00 -8.59 -9.95
C SER A 903 4.85 -8.33 -8.99
N GLY A 904 5.20 -8.01 -7.74
CA GLY A 904 4.34 -7.34 -6.79
C GLY A 904 4.01 -5.91 -7.23
N ASP A 905 2.74 -5.53 -7.11
CA ASP A 905 2.19 -4.22 -7.50
C ASP A 905 2.29 -3.13 -6.40
N ILE A 906 2.70 -3.50 -5.18
CA ILE A 906 3.02 -2.61 -4.05
C ILE A 906 4.53 -2.54 -3.68
N ASP A 907 5.38 -3.11 -4.53
CA ASP A 907 6.83 -2.84 -4.53
C ASP A 907 7.13 -1.48 -5.17
N SER A 908 8.01 -0.71 -4.54
CA SER A 908 8.55 0.55 -5.06
C SER A 908 10.07 0.53 -5.26
N VAL A 909 10.77 -0.58 -4.97
CA VAL A 909 12.18 -0.78 -5.33
C VAL A 909 12.29 -1.22 -6.80
N VAL A 910 11.49 -2.20 -7.23
CA VAL A 910 11.33 -2.59 -8.64
C VAL A 910 9.85 -2.56 -9.03
N PRO A 911 9.31 -1.36 -9.33
CA PRO A 911 7.92 -1.19 -9.73
C PRO A 911 7.52 -2.11 -10.87
N LEU A 912 6.33 -2.72 -10.78
CA LEU A 912 5.69 -3.47 -11.85
C LEU A 912 5.73 -2.73 -13.21
N THR A 913 5.60 -1.41 -13.21
CA THR A 913 5.70 -0.54 -14.39
C THR A 913 7.06 -0.70 -15.12
N ASN A 914 8.18 -0.94 -14.41
CA ASN A 914 9.49 -1.22 -15.01
C ASN A 914 9.49 -2.56 -15.76
N THR A 915 8.90 -3.58 -15.16
CA THR A 915 8.77 -4.91 -15.75
C THR A 915 7.88 -4.88 -17.00
N ILE A 916 6.74 -4.17 -16.95
CA ILE A 916 5.87 -3.92 -18.11
C ILE A 916 6.64 -3.23 -19.24
N LYS A 917 7.36 -2.14 -18.95
CA LYS A 917 8.17 -1.40 -19.94
C LYS A 917 9.26 -2.30 -20.54
N SER A 918 9.94 -3.09 -19.71
CA SER A 918 11.00 -4.00 -20.13
C SER A 918 10.49 -5.14 -21.02
N VAL A 919 9.31 -5.72 -20.72
CA VAL A 919 8.66 -6.73 -21.58
C VAL A 919 8.26 -6.12 -22.92
N LYS A 920 7.66 -4.93 -22.94
CA LYS A 920 7.30 -4.23 -24.19
C LYS A 920 8.54 -3.93 -25.05
N ALA A 921 9.67 -3.59 -24.44
CA ALA A 921 10.94 -3.35 -25.12
C ALA A 921 11.55 -4.61 -25.79
N LEU A 922 11.18 -5.83 -25.38
CA LEU A 922 11.58 -7.06 -26.08
C LEU A 922 10.94 -7.18 -27.47
N GLN A 923 9.80 -6.52 -27.71
CA GLN A 923 9.02 -6.58 -28.96
C GLN A 923 8.61 -8.02 -29.34
N LEU A 924 8.23 -8.83 -28.36
CA LEU A 924 7.68 -10.17 -28.59
C LEU A 924 6.21 -10.08 -29.06
N PRO A 925 5.73 -10.99 -29.92
CA PRO A 925 4.31 -11.09 -30.24
C PRO A 925 3.46 -11.46 -29.02
N VAL A 926 2.36 -10.74 -28.80
CA VAL A 926 1.35 -11.09 -27.79
C VAL A 926 0.53 -12.30 -28.27
N LYS A 927 0.41 -13.29 -27.39
CA LYS A 927 -0.24 -14.60 -27.63
C LYS A 927 -1.56 -14.74 -26.87
N LYS A 928 -1.65 -14.19 -25.65
CA LYS A 928 -2.91 -13.85 -24.97
C LYS A 928 -2.76 -12.47 -24.32
N PRO A 929 -3.68 -11.52 -24.53
CA PRO A 929 -3.57 -10.18 -23.97
C PRO A 929 -3.71 -10.16 -22.44
N TRP A 930 -3.35 -9.04 -21.85
CA TRP A 930 -3.61 -8.66 -20.46
C TRP A 930 -5.04 -9.02 -20.02
N ARG A 931 -5.13 -9.78 -18.93
CA ARG A 931 -6.39 -10.29 -18.33
C ARG A 931 -6.15 -10.65 -16.85
N PRO A 932 -7.20 -10.70 -16.01
CA PRO A 932 -7.07 -11.20 -14.65
C PRO A 932 -6.68 -12.69 -14.58
N TRP A 933 -6.06 -13.09 -13.48
CA TRP A 933 -5.98 -14.49 -13.04
C TRP A 933 -6.48 -14.60 -11.59
N ASN A 934 -7.08 -15.74 -11.25
CA ASN A 934 -7.71 -15.97 -9.95
C ASN A 934 -6.98 -17.06 -9.14
N CYS A 935 -7.04 -16.94 -7.82
CA CYS A 935 -6.57 -17.92 -6.83
C CYS A 935 -7.70 -18.12 -5.80
N ASP A 936 -8.16 -19.36 -5.61
CA ASP A 936 -9.31 -19.70 -4.75
C ASP A 936 -10.52 -18.75 -4.96
N ASP A 937 -10.89 -18.57 -6.23
CA ASP A 937 -11.94 -17.67 -6.74
C ASP A 937 -11.81 -16.16 -6.41
N GLN A 938 -10.68 -15.74 -5.85
CA GLN A 938 -10.29 -14.33 -5.66
C GLN A 938 -9.36 -13.84 -6.78
N LEU A 939 -9.41 -12.55 -7.12
CA LEU A 939 -8.45 -11.92 -8.05
C LEU A 939 -7.02 -11.94 -7.48
N GLY A 940 -6.14 -12.74 -8.06
CA GLY A 940 -4.72 -12.83 -7.67
C GLY A 940 -3.82 -11.77 -8.32
N GLY A 941 -4.24 -11.25 -9.48
CA GLY A 941 -3.55 -10.22 -10.25
C GLY A 941 -3.85 -10.35 -11.74
N PHE A 942 -2.91 -9.98 -12.60
CA PHE A 942 -3.04 -10.00 -14.06
C PHE A 942 -1.98 -10.86 -14.74
N VAL A 943 -2.24 -11.27 -15.97
CA VAL A 943 -1.31 -12.08 -16.78
C VAL A 943 -1.42 -11.73 -18.26
N GLU A 944 -0.27 -11.58 -18.90
CA GLU A 944 -0.15 -11.41 -20.36
C GLU A 944 0.86 -12.43 -20.89
N GLU A 945 0.48 -13.14 -21.95
CA GLU A 945 1.32 -14.19 -22.55
C GLU A 945 1.85 -13.71 -23.89
N TYR A 946 3.16 -13.84 -24.06
CA TYR A 946 3.91 -13.53 -25.27
C TYR A 946 4.48 -14.82 -25.87
N GLU A 947 5.05 -14.78 -27.07
CA GLU A 947 5.80 -15.93 -27.59
C GLU A 947 7.08 -16.19 -26.78
N GLY A 948 7.06 -17.27 -25.99
CA GLY A 948 8.17 -17.73 -25.15
C GLY A 948 8.30 -17.05 -23.78
N LEU A 949 7.53 -15.99 -23.51
CA LEU A 949 7.55 -15.25 -22.25
C LEU A 949 6.14 -15.07 -21.67
N THR A 950 6.00 -15.14 -20.34
CA THR A 950 4.78 -14.75 -19.62
C THR A 950 5.09 -13.64 -18.63
N LEU A 951 4.27 -12.58 -18.63
CA LEU A 951 4.25 -11.55 -17.61
C LEU A 951 3.10 -11.81 -16.64
N VAL A 952 3.34 -11.75 -15.34
CA VAL A 952 2.34 -11.93 -14.27
C VAL A 952 2.43 -10.79 -13.25
N THR A 953 1.30 -10.29 -12.76
CA THR A 953 1.23 -9.41 -11.57
C THR A 953 0.60 -10.14 -10.40
N VAL A 954 1.01 -9.80 -9.17
CA VAL A 954 0.71 -10.59 -7.96
C VAL A 954 0.48 -9.69 -6.72
N GLY A 955 -0.20 -10.23 -5.69
CA GLY A 955 -0.48 -9.61 -4.39
C GLY A 955 0.28 -10.13 -3.13
N GLY A 956 0.21 -9.67 -1.85
CA GLY A 956 -0.60 -8.75 -1.00
C GLY A 956 -1.45 -9.27 0.19
N PHE A 957 -2.70 -8.77 0.36
CA PHE A 957 -3.72 -9.08 1.38
C PHE A 957 -4.15 -10.56 1.49
N THR A 958 -4.42 -11.04 2.71
CA THR A 958 -4.50 -12.47 3.04
C THR A 958 -5.85 -13.19 2.82
N VAL A 959 -5.83 -14.29 2.05
CA VAL A 959 -6.87 -15.35 2.12
C VAL A 959 -6.51 -16.34 3.22
N GLN A 960 -7.37 -16.53 4.22
CA GLN A 960 -7.24 -17.61 5.19
C GLN A 960 -8.17 -18.77 4.86
N HIS A 961 -7.61 -19.99 4.79
CA HIS A 961 -8.39 -21.23 4.79
C HIS A 961 -7.73 -22.27 5.71
N LYS A 962 -8.52 -22.77 6.65
CA LYS A 962 -8.19 -23.72 7.72
C LYS A 962 -7.13 -23.21 8.70
N GLY A 963 -7.29 -21.97 9.16
CA GLY A 963 -6.48 -21.37 10.24
C GLY A 963 -5.02 -21.13 9.87
N LEU A 964 -4.75 -20.83 8.59
CA LEU A 964 -3.42 -20.71 7.99
C LEU A 964 -3.41 -19.54 7.01
N VAL A 965 -2.54 -18.56 7.30
CA VAL A 965 -2.26 -17.31 6.55
C VAL A 965 -1.59 -17.58 5.19
N LEU A 966 -1.69 -16.63 4.26
CA LEU A 966 -1.34 -16.61 2.82
C LEU A 966 -2.40 -17.29 1.93
N VAL A 967 -2.80 -16.86 0.73
CA VAL A 967 -2.15 -16.01 -0.30
C VAL A 967 -2.45 -14.54 -0.01
N VAL A 968 -2.52 -13.72 -1.04
CA VAL A 968 -1.88 -12.41 -1.02
C VAL A 968 -2.41 -11.58 -2.25
N LYS A 969 -3.11 -10.44 -2.06
CA LYS A 969 -3.67 -9.48 -3.07
C LYS A 969 -3.17 -8.00 -2.90
N GLY A 970 -2.30 -7.45 -3.77
CA GLY A 970 -1.43 -6.24 -3.54
C GLY A 970 0.03 -6.42 -2.97
N ALA A 971 1.07 -6.88 -3.69
CA ALA A 971 2.34 -7.46 -3.15
C ALA A 971 3.60 -6.58 -3.15
N GLY A 972 4.51 -6.87 -2.21
CA GLY A 972 5.84 -6.27 -2.16
C GLY A 972 6.94 -7.12 -2.80
N HIS A 973 8.17 -6.61 -2.78
CA HIS A 973 9.39 -7.17 -3.39
C HIS A 973 9.63 -8.64 -2.98
N MET A 974 9.93 -8.87 -1.69
CA MET A 974 10.34 -10.15 -1.12
C MET A 974 9.16 -10.89 -0.48
N ARG A 975 8.01 -10.97 -1.18
CA ARG A 975 6.76 -11.56 -0.65
C ARG A 975 6.18 -12.63 -1.56
N GLU A 976 7.02 -13.56 -1.97
CA GLU A 976 6.62 -14.66 -2.84
C GLU A 976 5.79 -15.73 -2.11
N SER A 977 4.54 -15.89 -2.54
CA SER A 977 3.74 -17.10 -2.25
C SER A 977 2.98 -17.60 -3.48
N ILE A 978 3.53 -17.37 -4.68
CA ILE A 978 2.99 -17.85 -5.94
C ILE A 978 3.16 -19.37 -6.01
N GLY A 979 2.11 -20.09 -6.42
CA GLY A 979 2.26 -21.51 -6.75
C GLY A 979 3.10 -21.69 -8.01
N PHE A 980 4.24 -22.39 -7.90
CA PHE A 980 5.13 -22.72 -9.03
C PHE A 980 4.43 -23.49 -10.17
N ASP A 981 3.20 -23.99 -9.94
CA ASP A 981 2.37 -24.66 -10.93
C ASP A 981 2.08 -23.82 -12.19
N LEU A 982 2.11 -22.47 -12.10
CA LEU A 982 1.95 -21.57 -13.26
C LEU A 982 3.06 -21.72 -14.33
N LEU A 983 4.20 -22.33 -13.99
CA LEU A 983 5.28 -22.62 -14.93
C LEU A 983 5.07 -23.92 -15.73
N PHE A 984 4.05 -24.70 -15.39
CA PHE A 984 3.56 -25.79 -16.23
C PHE A 984 2.37 -25.30 -17.06
N PRO A 985 2.13 -25.84 -18.26
CA PRO A 985 0.89 -25.52 -18.96
C PRO A 985 -0.29 -25.92 -18.07
N PRO A 986 -1.35 -25.10 -17.96
CA PRO A 986 -2.57 -25.54 -17.33
C PRO A 986 -3.02 -26.83 -18.03
N ARG A 987 -3.40 -27.85 -17.25
CA ARG A 987 -4.07 -29.00 -17.84
C ARG A 987 -5.34 -28.47 -18.49
N GLU A 988 -5.51 -28.74 -19.79
CA GLU A 988 -6.81 -28.56 -20.43
C GLU A 988 -7.82 -29.33 -19.60
N ALA A 989 -8.82 -28.61 -19.07
CA ALA A 989 -9.92 -29.21 -18.33
C ALA A 989 -10.77 -29.98 -19.34
N ALA A 990 -10.45 -31.26 -19.52
CA ALA A 990 -11.17 -32.17 -20.40
C ALA A 990 -12.51 -32.59 -19.76
N ASN A 991 -13.46 -31.64 -19.71
CA ASN A 991 -14.93 -31.77 -19.79
C ASN A 991 -15.58 -30.40 -19.54
#